data_AF-A0A512PD58-F1
#
_entry.id   AF-A0A512PD58-F1
#
_cell.length_a   1.000
_cell.length_b   1.000
_cell.length_c   1.000
_cell.angle_alpha   90.00
_cell.angle_beta   90.00
_cell.angle_gamma   90.00
#
_symmetry.space_group_name_H-M   'P 1'
#
loop_
_entity.id
_entity.type
_entity.pdbx_description
1 polymer ?
#
loop_
_entity_poly.entity_id
_entity_poly.type
_entity_poly.pdbx_seq_one_letter_code
_entity_poly.pdbx_strand_id
1 'polypeptide(L)'
;MTTASTTHTPHGFRTLPLPVPLLATDRGASGPATRASTRRLLLGLSGWATLMTLLAWVLDGWKATLALGLVVPGGGFVAHLGHGGAWHTVGHLALVLLSLLLLVIAYALWVGTGNLLAVPVVWAGTAAWAASMGGGAAMVGDGARVAVPLLAVLLVCAVAIPVRRQHARTLAARPGVNAMLVDAAPTTVVTSVDPHGLPVVEELTPEALSVQRFLLDRALQPVDEWNGFDKLDQFREGAPRYQVSFSSYALSVGAYAHTPAFTGYLREAQRRFALKMQDHHAWGYWRLENFWGRLHLDPDPVAANNNIMWTGYYAAALGMAEAAHRETRFSEPGAIDLRHPRGKVFTYDFAALCENLVENFRGTDYTMFPCEPGWTYPVCNNYGAIGLITHDRLHGTGYWDQVVDSYRRRLESEFIRADGSIVSIRHTFLGLGVTPLTSPMPIALAAYYLNAMFPDIARRSYEIVRDRAFRFGDDGIEVDFGLWDQIDFGNYRPSVLASYAVLAGTAREHGDDEVADALIARLDQTQPLVVEEGVGRYEGRSMGAHSTLYLARAGRANGVHDLVQVGMPDPWSAGPVLQEAAYPDVLVARAVSDGADLSLTLDPGRPGGSRTHIEVAQLRPGVRYSAAGTLEPDVVADAAGTARLTVDLPGRTRVHLAPGGV
;
A
#
# COMPACT_ATOMS: atom_id res chain seq x y z
N MET A 1 12.96 26.48 16.93
CA MET A 1 12.03 25.38 17.23
C MET A 1 12.22 25.02 18.68
N THR A 2 11.33 25.50 19.53
CA THR A 2 11.21 25.08 20.93
C THR A 2 10.88 23.58 20.93
N THR A 3 11.74 22.79 21.55
CA THR A 3 11.48 21.37 21.85
C THR A 3 10.31 21.30 22.81
N ALA A 4 9.09 21.18 22.27
CA ALA A 4 7.95 20.73 23.06
C ALA A 4 8.31 19.32 23.55
N SER A 5 8.47 19.18 24.87
CA SER A 5 8.78 17.90 25.50
C SER A 5 7.61 16.94 25.23
N THR A 6 7.80 15.98 24.34
CA THR A 6 6.87 14.87 24.15
C THR A 6 6.85 14.03 25.42
N THR A 7 5.69 13.88 26.05
CA THR A 7 5.55 12.91 27.14
C THR A 7 5.28 11.54 26.54
N HIS A 8 6.07 10.57 26.98
CA HIS A 8 5.87 9.16 26.71
C HIS A 8 5.46 8.47 27.99
N THR A 9 4.68 7.38 27.89
CA THR A 9 4.50 6.47 29.02
C THR A 9 5.80 5.70 29.30
N PRO A 10 5.92 5.00 30.44
CA PRO A 10 7.04 4.08 30.70
C PRO A 10 7.21 3.02 29.61
N HIS A 11 6.17 2.74 28.82
CA HIS A 11 6.16 1.77 27.73
C HIS A 11 6.39 2.40 26.35
N GLY A 12 6.70 3.70 26.25
CA GLY A 12 7.04 4.37 25.00
C GLY A 12 5.87 4.98 24.23
N PHE A 13 4.62 4.73 24.65
CA PHE A 13 3.42 5.30 24.00
C PHE A 13 3.37 6.82 24.15
N ARG A 14 3.05 7.52 23.07
CA ARG A 14 2.93 8.99 23.08
C ARG A 14 1.59 9.41 23.71
N THR A 15 1.66 10.33 24.68
CA THR A 15 0.48 10.82 25.43
C THR A 15 0.17 12.30 25.30
N LEU A 16 0.97 13.06 24.54
CA LEU A 16 0.68 14.47 24.25
C LEU A 16 0.77 14.79 22.75
N PRO A 17 -0.09 15.69 22.25
CA PRO A 17 -0.07 16.13 20.86
C PRO A 17 1.02 17.19 20.62
N LEU A 18 1.53 17.27 19.39
CA LEU A 18 2.46 18.32 18.91
C LEU A 18 1.79 19.24 17.88
N PRO A 19 2.30 20.41 17.49
CA PRO A 19 1.71 21.21 16.40
C PRO A 19 1.85 20.58 15.00
N VAL A 20 1.08 21.07 14.00
CA VAL A 20 1.20 20.64 12.59
C VAL A 20 2.38 21.25 11.87
N PRO A 21 3.34 20.43 11.36
CA PRO A 21 4.46 20.99 10.63
C PRO A 21 3.95 21.64 9.35
N LEU A 22 4.38 22.87 9.12
CA LEU A 22 4.01 23.60 7.92
C LEU A 22 4.77 23.07 6.71
N LEU A 23 4.26 23.35 5.52
CA LEU A 23 4.97 23.10 4.27
C LEU A 23 6.15 24.06 4.15
N ALA A 24 7.31 23.50 3.82
CA ALA A 24 8.55 24.25 3.65
C ALA A 24 8.42 25.31 2.55
N THR A 25 8.76 26.56 2.87
CA THR A 25 8.60 27.71 1.96
C THR A 25 9.77 27.90 1.01
N ASP A 26 10.95 27.36 1.34
CA ASP A 26 12.18 27.41 0.56
C ASP A 26 12.21 26.41 -0.61
N ARG A 27 11.26 25.47 -0.66
CA ARG A 27 11.20 24.46 -1.71
C ARG A 27 10.54 24.97 -2.99
N GLY A 28 11.12 24.62 -4.13
CA GLY A 28 10.52 24.81 -5.45
C GLY A 28 9.38 23.81 -5.76
N ALA A 29 8.88 23.81 -6.99
CA ALA A 29 7.75 22.96 -7.41
C ALA A 29 8.09 21.47 -7.60
N SER A 30 9.37 21.12 -7.75
CA SER A 30 9.83 19.75 -7.94
C SER A 30 11.18 19.56 -7.26
N GLY A 31 11.47 18.38 -6.74
CA GLY A 31 12.74 18.06 -6.10
C GLY A 31 13.93 17.97 -7.06
N PRO A 32 15.16 18.02 -6.53
CA PRO A 32 16.39 18.02 -7.32
C PRO A 32 16.56 16.78 -8.22
N ALA A 33 16.27 15.58 -7.73
CA ALA A 33 16.42 14.35 -8.52
C ALA A 33 15.42 14.35 -9.69
N THR A 34 14.19 14.78 -9.43
CA THR A 34 13.17 14.90 -10.48
C THR A 34 13.54 15.94 -11.53
N ARG A 35 14.00 17.12 -11.13
CA ARG A 35 14.49 18.13 -12.08
C ARG A 35 15.64 17.58 -12.92
N ALA A 36 16.57 16.84 -12.31
CA ALA A 36 17.68 16.23 -13.03
C ALA A 36 17.21 15.18 -14.04
N SER A 37 16.31 14.27 -13.65
CA SER A 37 15.75 13.24 -14.53
C SER A 37 14.91 13.83 -15.68
N THR A 38 14.02 14.77 -15.39
CA THR A 38 13.23 15.44 -16.44
C THR A 38 14.11 16.27 -17.38
N ARG A 39 15.15 16.95 -16.87
CA ARG A 39 16.11 17.67 -17.72
C ARG A 39 16.88 16.71 -18.64
N ARG A 40 17.38 15.59 -18.10
CA ARG A 40 18.06 14.55 -18.88
C ARG A 40 17.15 14.02 -19.99
N LEU A 41 15.89 13.74 -19.66
CA LEU A 41 14.88 13.31 -20.63
C LEU A 41 14.68 14.33 -21.75
N LEU A 42 14.40 15.58 -21.40
CA LEU A 42 14.14 16.63 -22.38
C LEU A 42 15.35 16.85 -23.29
N LEU A 43 16.56 16.91 -22.73
CA LEU A 43 17.79 17.02 -23.53
C LEU A 43 17.99 15.81 -24.45
N GLY A 44 17.75 14.59 -23.95
CA GLY A 44 17.84 13.37 -24.75
C GLY A 44 16.84 13.34 -25.92
N LEU A 45 15.56 13.64 -25.65
CA LEU A 45 14.52 13.71 -26.67
C LEU A 45 14.76 14.84 -27.67
N SER A 46 15.18 16.02 -27.21
CA SER A 46 15.51 17.14 -28.10
C SER A 46 16.73 16.84 -28.97
N GLY A 47 17.78 16.23 -28.41
CA GLY A 47 18.96 15.79 -29.16
C GLY A 47 18.61 14.73 -30.21
N TRP A 48 17.83 13.72 -29.82
CA TRP A 48 17.35 12.67 -30.73
C TRP A 48 16.48 13.23 -31.86
N ALA A 49 15.46 14.04 -31.53
CA ALA A 49 14.59 14.67 -32.51
C ALA A 49 15.38 15.56 -33.47
N THR A 50 16.35 16.34 -32.96
CA THR A 50 17.22 17.18 -33.79
C THR A 50 18.06 16.33 -34.74
N LEU A 51 18.72 15.29 -34.24
CA LEU A 51 19.53 14.38 -35.05
C LEU A 51 18.71 13.71 -36.15
N MET A 52 17.55 13.14 -35.80
CA MET A 52 16.67 12.48 -36.77
C MET A 52 16.11 13.48 -37.79
N THR A 53 15.82 14.72 -37.38
CA THR A 53 15.42 15.79 -38.29
C THR A 53 16.54 16.12 -39.29
N LEU A 54 17.78 16.30 -38.81
CA LEU A 54 18.93 16.56 -39.67
C LEU A 54 19.19 15.40 -40.64
N LEU A 55 19.07 14.15 -40.17
CA LEU A 55 19.16 12.98 -41.04
C LEU A 55 18.06 12.96 -42.11
N ALA A 56 16.83 13.37 -41.78
CA ALA A 56 15.75 13.47 -42.78
C ALA A 56 16.01 14.52 -43.87
N TRP A 57 16.83 15.55 -43.59
CA TRP A 57 17.27 16.55 -44.57
C TRP A 57 18.43 16.08 -45.45
N VAL A 58 19.28 15.17 -44.96
CA VAL A 58 20.45 14.66 -45.68
C VAL A 58 20.16 13.37 -46.45
N LEU A 59 19.19 12.58 -45.97
CA LEU A 59 18.79 11.31 -46.56
C LEU A 59 17.57 11.49 -47.47
N ASP A 60 17.33 10.48 -48.30
CA ASP A 60 16.19 10.42 -49.22
C ASP A 60 15.45 9.08 -49.17
N GLY A 61 14.26 9.06 -49.78
CA GLY A 61 13.40 7.89 -49.88
C GLY A 61 13.05 7.30 -48.52
N TRP A 62 13.09 5.97 -48.42
CA TRP A 62 12.71 5.25 -47.20
C TRP A 62 13.56 5.62 -45.97
N LYS A 63 14.82 6.05 -46.16
CA LYS A 63 15.71 6.44 -45.06
C LYS A 63 15.26 7.75 -44.41
N ALA A 64 14.85 8.73 -45.22
CA ALA A 64 14.28 9.98 -44.72
C ALA A 64 12.92 9.74 -44.05
N THR A 65 12.07 8.89 -44.63
CA THR A 65 10.79 8.50 -44.03
C THR A 65 10.99 7.82 -42.67
N LEU A 66 11.97 6.92 -42.56
CA LEU A 66 12.33 6.27 -41.30
C LEU A 66 12.80 7.31 -40.27
N ALA A 67 13.69 8.21 -40.65
CA ALA A 67 14.19 9.27 -39.79
C ALA A 67 13.05 10.16 -39.26
N LEU A 68 12.11 10.58 -40.12
CA LEU A 68 10.92 11.32 -39.69
C LEU A 68 10.02 10.50 -38.75
N GLY A 69 9.85 9.20 -38.99
CA GLY A 69 9.13 8.31 -38.08
C GLY A 69 9.80 8.12 -36.71
N LEU A 70 11.12 8.31 -36.63
CA LEU A 70 11.86 8.27 -35.37
C LEU A 70 11.85 9.59 -34.60
N VAL A 71 11.45 10.71 -35.21
CA VAL A 71 11.23 11.99 -34.50
C VAL A 71 9.98 11.90 -33.60
N VAL A 72 8.89 11.34 -34.11
CA VAL A 72 7.62 11.16 -33.40
C VAL A 72 6.88 9.94 -33.97
N PRO A 73 6.20 9.11 -33.15
CA PRO A 73 5.42 7.98 -33.65
C PRO A 73 4.40 8.42 -34.72
N GLY A 74 4.43 7.75 -35.87
CA GLY A 74 3.62 8.10 -37.03
C GLY A 74 4.17 9.22 -37.91
N GLY A 75 5.26 9.89 -37.54
CA GLY A 75 5.87 10.98 -38.31
C GLY A 75 6.29 10.58 -39.73
N GLY A 76 6.65 9.32 -39.95
CA GLY A 76 6.97 8.79 -41.27
C GLY A 76 5.78 8.81 -42.24
N PHE A 77 4.54 8.64 -41.75
CA PHE A 77 3.35 8.70 -42.62
C PHE A 77 3.08 10.11 -43.15
N VAL A 78 3.60 11.15 -42.48
CA VAL A 78 3.54 12.54 -42.96
C VAL A 78 4.30 12.71 -44.26
N ALA A 79 5.38 11.94 -44.48
CA ALA A 79 6.18 11.97 -45.72
C ALA A 79 5.38 11.56 -46.97
N HIS A 80 4.31 10.77 -46.78
CA HIS A 80 3.45 10.28 -47.85
C HIS A 80 2.25 11.20 -48.13
N LEU A 81 2.05 12.23 -47.30
CA LEU A 81 1.00 13.23 -47.56
C LEU A 81 1.34 14.02 -48.82
N GLY A 82 0.37 14.15 -49.74
CA GLY A 82 0.54 14.87 -51.01
C GLY A 82 0.98 14.01 -52.20
N HIS A 83 1.29 12.74 -52.02
CA HIS A 83 1.70 11.83 -53.11
C HIS A 83 0.55 10.99 -53.68
N GLY A 84 -0.64 11.58 -53.84
CA GLY A 84 -1.81 10.87 -54.37
C GLY A 84 -3.10 11.69 -54.28
N GLY A 85 -4.23 11.04 -54.58
CA GLY A 85 -5.57 11.64 -54.47
C GLY A 85 -6.03 11.84 -53.01
N ALA A 86 -7.20 12.46 -52.81
CA ALA A 86 -7.73 12.78 -51.49
C ALA A 86 -7.77 11.58 -50.53
N TRP A 87 -8.16 10.40 -51.02
CA TRP A 87 -8.21 9.16 -50.23
C TRP A 87 -6.83 8.68 -49.76
N HIS A 88 -5.77 8.94 -50.53
CA HIS A 88 -4.40 8.63 -50.12
C HIS A 88 -3.97 9.50 -48.93
N THR A 89 -4.26 10.79 -48.98
CA THR A 89 -3.99 11.74 -47.88
C THR A 89 -4.79 11.37 -46.64
N VAL A 90 -6.09 11.08 -46.78
CA VAL A 90 -6.95 10.65 -45.66
C VAL A 90 -6.41 9.36 -45.02
N GLY A 91 -6.01 8.37 -45.83
CA GLY A 91 -5.44 7.12 -45.32
C GLY A 91 -4.18 7.34 -44.48
N HIS A 92 -3.23 8.16 -44.95
CA HIS A 92 -2.01 8.45 -44.21
C HIS A 92 -2.24 9.29 -42.96
N LEU A 93 -3.18 10.24 -42.98
CA LEU A 93 -3.60 10.94 -41.77
C LEU A 93 -4.20 9.99 -40.73
N ALA A 94 -5.03 9.03 -41.17
CA ALA A 94 -5.55 7.99 -40.29
C ALA A 94 -4.43 7.14 -39.68
N LEU A 95 -3.36 6.83 -40.43
CA LEU A 95 -2.20 6.11 -39.91
C LEU A 95 -1.37 6.92 -38.90
N VAL A 96 -1.26 8.25 -39.07
CA VAL A 96 -0.68 9.13 -38.05
C VAL A 96 -1.50 9.07 -36.76
N LEU A 97 -2.82 9.24 -36.85
CA LEU A 97 -3.71 9.19 -35.69
C LEU A 97 -3.70 7.82 -35.01
N LEU A 98 -3.68 6.74 -35.79
CA LEU A 98 -3.55 5.38 -35.28
C LEU A 98 -2.22 5.18 -34.55
N SER A 99 -1.11 5.73 -35.07
CA SER A 99 0.19 5.64 -34.42
C SER A 99 0.22 6.35 -33.07
N LEU A 100 -0.42 7.53 -32.97
CA LEU A 100 -0.56 8.26 -31.72
C LEU A 100 -1.47 7.52 -30.74
N LEU A 101 -2.57 6.92 -31.21
CA LEU A 101 -3.44 6.08 -30.38
C LEU A 101 -2.69 4.85 -29.85
N LEU A 102 -1.93 4.15 -30.71
CA LEU A 102 -1.11 3.01 -30.31
C LEU A 102 -0.03 3.42 -29.30
N LEU A 103 0.52 4.63 -29.41
CA LEU A 103 1.45 5.16 -28.41
C LEU A 103 0.76 5.36 -27.05
N VAL A 104 -0.47 5.89 -27.03
CA VAL A 104 -1.26 6.04 -25.80
C VAL A 104 -1.55 4.66 -25.19
N ILE A 105 -1.93 3.67 -26.01
CA ILE A 105 -2.14 2.29 -25.56
C ILE A 105 -0.85 1.68 -25.02
N ALA A 106 0.28 1.87 -25.70
CA ALA A 106 1.59 1.38 -25.26
C ALA A 106 2.01 2.01 -23.92
N TYR A 107 1.76 3.31 -23.75
CA TYR A 107 1.99 3.99 -22.48
C TYR A 107 1.08 3.44 -21.37
N ALA A 108 -0.20 3.18 -21.67
CA ALA A 108 -1.13 2.57 -20.71
C ALA A 108 -0.69 1.15 -20.32
N LEU A 109 -0.22 0.34 -21.27
CA LEU A 109 0.35 -0.99 -20.99
C LEU A 109 1.61 -0.89 -20.14
N TRP A 110 2.46 0.10 -20.39
CA TRP A 110 3.65 0.32 -19.59
C TRP A 110 3.33 0.71 -18.15
N VAL A 111 2.40 1.65 -17.94
CA VAL A 111 1.93 2.03 -16.59
C VAL A 111 1.18 0.87 -15.92
N GLY A 112 0.39 0.11 -16.67
CA GLY A 112 -0.48 -0.93 -16.15
C GLY A 112 0.19 -2.28 -15.88
N THR A 113 1.29 -2.60 -16.55
CA THR A 113 1.93 -3.92 -16.46
C THR A 113 3.45 -3.86 -16.35
N GLY A 114 4.05 -2.67 -16.34
CA GLY A 114 5.50 -2.52 -16.43
C GLY A 114 6.09 -2.82 -17.81
N ASN A 115 5.26 -3.03 -18.86
CA ASN A 115 5.70 -3.37 -20.21
C ASN A 115 6.33 -2.17 -20.95
N LEU A 116 7.56 -1.86 -20.55
CA LEU A 116 8.36 -0.78 -21.13
C LEU A 116 8.59 -1.00 -22.63
N LEU A 117 8.69 -2.24 -23.11
CA LEU A 117 8.92 -2.55 -24.52
C LEU A 117 7.80 -2.12 -25.46
N ALA A 118 6.57 -1.96 -24.96
CA ALA A 118 5.43 -1.55 -25.80
C ALA A 118 5.69 -0.21 -26.50
N VAL A 119 6.28 0.76 -25.79
CA VAL A 119 6.56 2.11 -26.31
C VAL A 119 7.56 2.11 -27.48
N PRO A 120 8.80 1.58 -27.34
CA PRO A 120 9.76 1.54 -28.44
C PRO A 120 9.30 0.62 -29.57
N VAL A 121 8.54 -0.45 -29.31
CA VAL A 121 7.99 -1.32 -30.37
C VAL A 121 6.98 -0.56 -31.22
N VAL A 122 6.05 0.19 -30.63
CA VAL A 122 5.10 1.02 -31.39
C VAL A 122 5.85 2.14 -32.14
N TRP A 123 6.81 2.79 -31.49
CA TRP A 123 7.56 3.88 -32.09
C TRP A 123 8.38 3.41 -33.30
N ALA A 124 9.26 2.43 -33.10
CA ALA A 124 10.10 1.90 -34.18
C ALA A 124 9.28 1.16 -35.24
N GLY A 125 8.23 0.42 -34.82
CA GLY A 125 7.36 -0.32 -35.72
C GLY A 125 6.58 0.60 -36.67
N THR A 126 6.01 1.70 -36.17
CA THR A 126 5.31 2.67 -37.03
C THR A 126 6.28 3.41 -37.97
N ALA A 127 7.50 3.71 -37.51
CA ALA A 127 8.55 4.30 -38.35
C ALA A 127 8.99 3.36 -39.48
N ALA A 128 9.23 2.07 -39.16
CA ALA A 128 9.61 1.05 -40.13
C ALA A 128 8.48 0.76 -41.13
N TRP A 129 7.23 0.71 -40.64
CA TRP A 129 6.07 0.51 -41.50
C TRP A 129 5.94 1.63 -42.52
N ALA A 130 6.00 2.90 -42.08
CA ALA A 130 5.99 4.03 -42.99
C ALA A 130 7.14 3.98 -44.03
N ALA A 131 8.34 3.59 -43.61
CA ALA A 131 9.50 3.47 -44.50
C ALA A 131 9.32 2.36 -45.55
N SER A 132 8.67 1.25 -45.19
CA SER A 132 8.41 0.11 -46.09
C SER A 132 7.40 0.41 -47.20
N MET A 133 6.56 1.45 -47.05
CA MET A 133 5.60 1.88 -48.07
C MET A 133 6.27 2.60 -49.26
N GLY A 134 7.58 2.84 -49.21
CA GLY A 134 8.34 3.58 -50.21
C GLY A 134 8.57 2.82 -51.51
N GLY A 135 7.59 2.84 -52.41
CA GLY A 135 7.76 2.57 -53.84
C GLY A 135 8.12 3.85 -54.61
N GLY A 136 9.40 4.00 -54.96
CA GLY A 136 9.91 5.07 -55.84
C GLY A 136 10.81 6.10 -55.14
N ALA A 137 11.99 6.35 -55.70
CA ALA A 137 13.09 7.10 -55.08
C ALA A 137 12.93 8.64 -55.01
N ALA A 138 11.70 9.19 -55.06
CA ALA A 138 11.45 10.64 -55.12
C ALA A 138 10.09 10.96 -54.49
N MET A 139 9.89 11.87 -53.54
CA MET A 139 10.75 12.74 -52.73
C MET A 139 10.06 12.86 -51.37
N VAL A 140 10.79 12.77 -50.26
CA VAL A 140 10.22 13.27 -48.99
C VAL A 140 10.14 14.78 -49.14
N GLY A 141 8.92 15.32 -49.28
CA GLY A 141 8.73 16.75 -49.49
C GLY A 141 9.22 17.58 -48.30
N ASP A 142 9.76 18.76 -48.58
CA ASP A 142 10.27 19.68 -47.54
C ASP A 142 9.19 20.05 -46.50
N GLY A 143 7.92 20.04 -46.91
CA GLY A 143 6.79 20.20 -46.00
C GLY A 143 6.77 19.16 -44.87
N ALA A 144 7.05 17.89 -45.15
CA ALA A 144 7.11 16.84 -44.11
C ALA A 144 8.34 17.01 -43.21
N ARG A 145 9.48 17.40 -43.79
CA ARG A 145 10.73 17.68 -43.07
C ARG A 145 10.59 18.83 -42.06
N VAL A 146 9.67 19.76 -42.30
CA VAL A 146 9.32 20.85 -41.38
C VAL A 146 8.15 20.50 -40.45
N ALA A 147 7.10 19.87 -40.97
CA ALA A 147 5.88 19.58 -40.20
C ALA A 147 6.10 18.59 -39.06
N VAL A 148 6.94 17.56 -39.26
CA VAL A 148 7.16 16.51 -38.25
C VAL A 148 7.90 17.05 -37.00
N PRO A 149 9.01 17.81 -37.12
CA PRO A 149 9.62 18.45 -35.95
C PRO A 149 8.68 19.44 -35.26
N LEU A 150 7.89 20.20 -36.01
CA LEU A 150 6.88 21.10 -35.44
C LEU A 150 5.82 20.33 -34.64
N LEU A 151 5.35 19.20 -35.16
CA LEU A 151 4.42 18.31 -34.45
C LEU A 151 5.04 17.81 -33.14
N ALA A 152 6.31 17.40 -33.14
CA ALA A 152 7.01 16.98 -31.93
C ALA A 152 7.08 18.12 -30.89
N VAL A 153 7.40 19.35 -31.31
CA VAL A 153 7.39 20.53 -30.43
C VAL A 153 5.99 20.80 -29.87
N LEU A 154 4.96 20.70 -30.71
CA LEU A 154 3.56 20.89 -30.27
C LEU A 154 3.14 19.85 -29.23
N LEU A 155 3.49 18.57 -29.42
CA LEU A 155 3.19 17.50 -28.46
C LEU A 155 3.94 17.72 -27.12
N VAL A 156 5.20 18.13 -27.16
CA VAL A 156 5.96 18.47 -25.94
C VAL A 156 5.31 19.65 -25.22
N CYS A 157 4.93 20.70 -25.94
CA CYS A 157 4.23 21.86 -25.38
C CYS A 157 2.86 21.47 -24.79
N ALA A 158 2.12 20.57 -25.44
CA ALA A 158 0.83 20.07 -24.97
C ALA A 158 0.92 19.38 -23.60
N VAL A 159 2.07 18.79 -23.26
CA VAL A 159 2.34 18.17 -21.94
C VAL A 159 2.99 19.17 -20.97
N ALA A 160 4.00 19.92 -21.42
CA ALA A 160 4.79 20.80 -20.57
C ALA A 160 4.00 22.00 -20.01
N ILE A 161 3.08 22.57 -20.80
CA ILE A 161 2.29 23.73 -20.38
C ILE A 161 1.35 23.37 -19.22
N PRO A 162 0.51 22.30 -19.29
CA PRO A 162 -0.29 21.86 -18.16
C PRO A 162 0.53 21.56 -16.90
N VAL A 163 1.67 20.87 -17.03
CA VAL A 163 2.55 20.56 -15.89
C VAL A 163 3.07 21.84 -15.24
N ARG A 164 3.55 22.81 -16.04
CA ARG A 164 4.01 24.10 -15.52
C ARG A 164 2.89 24.89 -14.84
N ARG A 165 1.67 24.88 -15.40
CA ARG A 165 0.49 25.51 -14.79
C ARG A 165 0.13 24.85 -13.48
N GLN A 166 0.18 23.52 -13.41
CA GLN A 166 -0.05 22.78 -12.16
C GLN A 166 0.98 23.16 -11.10
N HIS A 167 2.27 23.18 -11.45
CA HIS A 167 3.34 23.61 -10.55
C HIS A 167 3.09 25.01 -9.98
N ALA A 168 2.75 25.98 -10.85
CA ALA A 168 2.41 27.33 -10.42
C ALA A 168 1.20 27.36 -9.47
N ARG A 169 0.14 26.59 -9.76
CA ARG A 169 -1.04 26.48 -8.89
C ARG A 169 -0.68 25.92 -7.52
N THR A 170 0.11 24.84 -7.45
CA THR A 170 0.50 24.24 -6.17
C THR A 170 1.39 25.17 -5.33
N LEU A 171 2.27 25.95 -5.97
CA LEU A 171 3.06 26.98 -5.28
C LEU A 171 2.17 28.11 -4.76
N ALA A 172 1.20 28.56 -5.55
CA ALA A 172 0.26 29.61 -5.16
C ALA A 172 -0.70 29.18 -4.03
N ALA A 173 -1.03 27.89 -3.94
CA ALA A 173 -1.89 27.35 -2.89
C ALA A 173 -1.17 27.21 -1.52
N ARG A 174 0.17 27.09 -1.52
CA ARG A 174 0.97 26.82 -0.30
C ARG A 174 0.65 27.75 0.88
N PRO A 175 0.56 29.08 0.72
CA PRO A 175 0.30 29.96 1.87
C PRO A 175 -1.07 29.68 2.52
N GLY A 176 -2.10 29.42 1.70
CA GLY A 176 -3.43 29.06 2.19
C GLY A 176 -3.45 27.72 2.93
N VAL A 177 -2.72 26.73 2.41
CA VAL A 177 -2.55 25.45 3.09
C VAL A 177 -1.82 25.63 4.42
N ASN A 178 -0.74 26.41 4.46
CA ASN A 178 -0.02 26.67 5.71
C ASN A 178 -0.88 27.43 6.72
N ALA A 179 -1.74 28.36 6.29
CA ALA A 179 -2.68 29.03 7.18
C ALA A 179 -3.67 28.02 7.79
N MET A 180 -4.28 27.16 6.96
CA MET A 180 -5.15 26.09 7.44
C MET A 180 -4.43 25.15 8.44
N LEU A 181 -3.19 24.77 8.16
CA LEU A 181 -2.42 23.89 9.05
C LEU A 181 -2.04 24.55 10.38
N VAL A 182 -1.97 25.89 10.45
CA VAL A 182 -1.78 26.62 11.73
C VAL A 182 -3.04 26.53 12.59
N ASP A 183 -4.21 26.60 11.96
CA ASP A 183 -5.52 26.55 12.63
C ASP A 183 -5.97 25.11 12.93
N ALA A 184 -5.37 24.12 12.27
CA ALA A 184 -5.65 22.71 12.48
C ALA A 184 -5.29 22.28 13.92
N ALA A 185 -6.09 21.36 14.45
CA ALA A 185 -5.82 20.75 15.75
C ALA A 185 -4.40 20.11 15.76
N PRO A 186 -3.69 20.15 16.90
CA PRO A 186 -2.32 19.68 16.98
C PRO A 186 -2.18 18.21 16.52
N THR A 187 -1.05 17.92 15.88
CA THR A 187 -0.77 16.81 15.00
C THR A 187 -0.88 15.41 15.52
N THR A 188 -0.39 15.19 16.74
CA THR A 188 -0.16 13.82 17.14
C THR A 188 -1.31 13.33 17.95
N VAL A 189 -1.84 12.25 17.44
CA VAL A 189 -2.76 11.41 18.16
C VAL A 189 -2.08 10.92 19.43
N VAL A 190 -2.87 10.85 20.47
CA VAL A 190 -2.47 10.31 21.75
C VAL A 190 -3.02 8.90 21.85
N THR A 191 -2.16 7.96 22.23
CA THR A 191 -2.63 6.64 22.63
C THR A 191 -3.34 6.80 23.97
N SER A 192 -4.62 6.41 24.02
CA SER A 192 -5.35 6.34 25.28
C SER A 192 -4.72 5.26 26.15
N VAL A 193 -4.35 5.60 27.38
CA VAL A 193 -3.68 4.69 28.32
C VAL A 193 -4.40 4.62 29.65
N ASP A 194 -4.32 3.47 30.30
CA ASP A 194 -4.83 3.23 31.63
C ASP A 194 -3.92 3.85 32.73
N PRO A 195 -4.29 3.76 34.03
CA PRO A 195 -3.47 4.28 35.12
C PRO A 195 -2.06 3.66 35.24
N HIS A 196 -1.82 2.51 34.62
CA HIS A 196 -0.51 1.85 34.56
C HIS A 196 0.32 2.28 33.34
N GLY A 197 -0.25 3.10 32.45
CA GLY A 197 0.39 3.57 31.22
C GLY A 197 0.34 2.55 30.08
N LEU A 198 -0.48 1.50 30.19
CA LEU A 198 -0.76 0.55 29.12
C LEU A 198 -1.87 1.08 28.22
N PRO A 199 -1.86 0.79 26.91
CA PRO A 199 -2.95 1.20 26.03
C PRO A 199 -4.30 0.62 26.48
N VAL A 200 -5.36 1.41 26.39
CA VAL A 200 -6.71 0.91 26.65
C VAL A 200 -7.11 -0.06 25.53
N VAL A 201 -7.46 -1.29 25.91
CA VAL A 201 -7.89 -2.34 24.99
C VAL A 201 -9.41 -2.48 25.08
N GLU A 202 -10.09 -2.13 23.99
CA GLU A 202 -11.55 -2.21 23.87
C GLU A 202 -12.01 -3.52 23.20
N GLU A 203 -13.30 -3.85 23.31
CA GLU A 203 -13.86 -5.02 22.64
C GLU A 203 -14.16 -4.72 21.16
N LEU A 204 -13.86 -5.65 20.26
CA LEU A 204 -14.34 -5.59 18.89
C LEU A 204 -15.88 -5.63 18.84
N THR A 205 -16.47 -4.82 17.96
CA THR A 205 -17.92 -4.86 17.71
C THR A 205 -18.31 -6.13 16.96
N PRO A 206 -19.58 -6.59 17.05
CA PRO A 206 -20.06 -7.72 16.26
C PRO A 206 -19.84 -7.56 14.75
N GLU A 207 -20.01 -6.35 14.21
CA GLU A 207 -19.77 -6.03 12.81
C GLU A 207 -18.29 -6.20 12.47
N ALA A 208 -17.38 -5.68 13.31
CA ALA A 208 -15.94 -5.85 13.13
C ALA A 208 -15.53 -7.32 13.15
N LEU A 209 -16.06 -8.12 14.09
CA LEU A 209 -15.85 -9.57 14.15
C LEU A 209 -16.36 -10.28 12.89
N SER A 210 -17.52 -9.89 12.38
CA SER A 210 -18.08 -10.48 11.17
C SER A 210 -17.19 -10.22 9.94
N VAL A 211 -16.60 -9.02 9.82
CA VAL A 211 -15.64 -8.69 8.76
C VAL A 211 -14.29 -9.37 9.01
N GLN A 212 -13.87 -9.52 10.27
CA GLN A 212 -12.67 -10.30 10.61
C GLN A 212 -12.80 -11.75 10.12
N ARG A 213 -13.97 -12.37 10.31
CA ARG A 213 -14.26 -13.71 9.80
C ARG A 213 -14.12 -13.83 8.29
N PHE A 214 -14.52 -12.80 7.55
CA PHE A 214 -14.32 -12.78 6.09
C PHE A 214 -12.85 -12.93 5.71
N LEU A 215 -11.93 -12.29 6.46
CA LEU A 215 -10.48 -12.41 6.26
C LEU A 215 -9.96 -13.77 6.76
N LEU A 216 -10.41 -14.22 7.93
CA LEU A 216 -9.96 -15.48 8.55
C LEU A 216 -10.36 -16.71 7.74
N ASP A 217 -11.56 -16.74 7.17
CA ASP A 217 -12.00 -17.85 6.30
C ASP A 217 -11.09 -17.97 5.06
N ARG A 218 -10.53 -16.84 4.55
CA ARG A 218 -9.50 -16.89 3.50
C ARG A 218 -8.14 -17.31 4.03
N ALA A 219 -7.76 -16.89 5.22
CA ALA A 219 -6.44 -17.18 5.79
C ALA A 219 -6.30 -18.66 6.17
N LEU A 220 -7.33 -19.23 6.80
CA LEU A 220 -7.33 -20.54 7.44
C LEU A 220 -7.67 -21.70 6.49
N GLN A 221 -7.76 -21.45 5.20
CA GLN A 221 -7.79 -22.50 4.17
C GLN A 221 -6.37 -23.07 3.91
N PRO A 222 -6.22 -24.24 3.29
CA PRO A 222 -4.91 -24.75 2.85
C PRO A 222 -4.13 -23.73 2.01
N VAL A 223 -2.79 -23.80 2.04
CA VAL A 223 -1.93 -22.77 1.40
C VAL A 223 -2.15 -22.70 -0.11
N ASP A 224 -2.36 -23.83 -0.76
CA ASP A 224 -2.61 -23.98 -2.20
C ASP A 224 -4.05 -23.62 -2.62
N GLU A 225 -4.97 -23.48 -1.67
CA GLU A 225 -6.35 -23.05 -1.95
C GLU A 225 -6.50 -21.52 -1.95
N TRP A 226 -7.15 -20.98 -2.98
CA TRP A 226 -7.40 -19.54 -3.13
C TRP A 226 -8.90 -19.24 -3.25
N ASN A 227 -9.70 -19.93 -2.44
CA ASN A 227 -11.15 -19.73 -2.39
C ASN A 227 -11.45 -18.35 -1.79
N GLY A 228 -12.34 -17.61 -2.44
CA GLY A 228 -12.75 -16.27 -2.01
C GLY A 228 -11.76 -15.14 -2.31
N PHE A 229 -10.60 -15.41 -2.89
CA PHE A 229 -9.70 -14.36 -3.41
C PHE A 229 -10.17 -13.88 -4.79
N ASP A 230 -9.95 -12.60 -5.07
CA ASP A 230 -10.17 -12.03 -6.41
C ASP A 230 -9.13 -12.61 -7.40
N LYS A 231 -9.58 -13.04 -8.58
CA LYS A 231 -8.74 -13.67 -9.62
C LYS A 231 -8.88 -12.93 -10.95
N LEU A 232 -8.30 -11.74 -11.03
CA LEU A 232 -8.46 -10.84 -12.18
C LEU A 232 -7.18 -10.70 -12.99
N ASP A 233 -6.09 -10.32 -12.32
CA ASP A 233 -4.79 -10.12 -12.93
C ASP A 233 -3.66 -10.38 -11.92
N GLN A 234 -2.43 -10.13 -12.36
CA GLN A 234 -1.20 -10.41 -11.63
C GLN A 234 -0.26 -9.19 -11.53
N PHE A 235 -0.67 -8.03 -12.06
CA PHE A 235 0.19 -6.87 -12.23
C PHE A 235 -0.26 -5.67 -11.39
N ARG A 236 -1.57 -5.54 -11.17
CA ARG A 236 -2.21 -4.41 -10.51
C ARG A 236 -2.73 -4.79 -9.13
N GLU A 237 -3.40 -3.84 -8.49
CA GLU A 237 -3.83 -3.86 -7.09
C GLU A 237 -4.77 -5.04 -6.72
N GLY A 238 -5.39 -5.70 -7.70
CA GLY A 238 -6.18 -6.92 -7.54
C GLY A 238 -5.34 -8.20 -7.48
N ALA A 239 -4.01 -8.12 -7.65
CA ALA A 239 -3.14 -9.28 -7.61
C ALA A 239 -3.13 -9.97 -6.22
N PRO A 240 -2.93 -11.30 -6.17
CA PRO A 240 -3.03 -12.07 -4.93
C PRO A 240 -2.11 -11.58 -3.79
N ARG A 241 -0.90 -11.12 -4.14
CA ARG A 241 0.07 -10.59 -3.17
C ARG A 241 -0.47 -9.41 -2.35
N TYR A 242 -1.25 -8.53 -2.97
CA TYR A 242 -1.83 -7.37 -2.27
C TYR A 242 -2.97 -7.79 -1.36
N GLN A 243 -3.84 -8.69 -1.84
CA GLN A 243 -4.95 -9.22 -1.06
C GLN A 243 -4.43 -9.89 0.23
N VAL A 244 -3.42 -10.77 0.10
CA VAL A 244 -2.80 -11.45 1.24
C VAL A 244 -2.15 -10.45 2.21
N SER A 245 -1.36 -9.51 1.68
CA SER A 245 -0.63 -8.55 2.51
C SER A 245 -1.57 -7.60 3.25
N PHE A 246 -2.57 -7.01 2.58
CA PHE A 246 -3.55 -6.14 3.22
C PHE A 246 -4.36 -6.87 4.30
N SER A 247 -4.75 -8.12 4.06
CA SER A 247 -5.42 -8.93 5.09
C SER A 247 -4.52 -9.24 6.28
N SER A 248 -3.24 -9.54 6.04
CA SER A 248 -2.24 -9.75 7.09
C SER A 248 -2.04 -8.50 7.96
N TYR A 249 -1.89 -7.33 7.33
CA TYR A 249 -1.78 -6.05 8.05
C TYR A 249 -3.04 -5.79 8.87
N ALA A 250 -4.21 -5.97 8.25
CA ALA A 250 -5.48 -5.70 8.88
C ALA A 250 -5.70 -6.54 10.14
N LEU A 251 -5.44 -7.86 10.04
CA LEU A 251 -5.49 -8.76 11.19
C LEU A 251 -4.44 -8.42 12.26
N SER A 252 -3.22 -8.00 11.87
CA SER A 252 -2.17 -7.62 12.83
C SER A 252 -2.55 -6.37 13.63
N VAL A 253 -3.08 -5.34 12.95
CA VAL A 253 -3.54 -4.10 13.60
C VAL A 253 -4.72 -4.37 14.53
N GLY A 254 -5.74 -5.09 14.06
CA GLY A 254 -6.90 -5.43 14.87
C GLY A 254 -6.52 -6.28 16.09
N ALA A 255 -5.61 -7.24 15.91
CA ALA A 255 -5.14 -8.08 17.00
C ALA A 255 -4.34 -7.31 18.04
N TYR A 256 -3.46 -6.42 17.60
CA TYR A 256 -2.71 -5.55 18.49
C TYR A 256 -3.60 -4.59 19.28
N ALA A 257 -4.66 -4.06 18.66
CA ALA A 257 -5.57 -3.11 19.29
C ALA A 257 -6.55 -3.76 20.28
N HIS A 258 -6.98 -5.00 20.04
CA HIS A 258 -8.11 -5.61 20.76
C HIS A 258 -7.77 -6.95 21.44
N THR A 259 -6.81 -7.70 20.90
CA THR A 259 -6.50 -9.06 21.37
C THR A 259 -4.99 -9.32 21.53
N PRO A 260 -4.22 -8.43 22.18
CA PRO A 260 -2.77 -8.62 22.32
C PRO A 260 -2.38 -9.90 23.08
N ALA A 261 -3.26 -10.43 23.94
CA ALA A 261 -3.04 -11.69 24.66
C ALA A 261 -3.70 -12.90 23.98
N PHE A 262 -3.91 -12.86 22.65
CA PHE A 262 -4.46 -13.98 21.88
C PHE A 262 -3.52 -14.39 20.74
N THR A 263 -3.24 -15.69 20.66
CA THR A 263 -2.45 -16.28 19.57
C THR A 263 -3.36 -17.11 18.66
N GLY A 264 -3.65 -18.36 19.03
CA GLY A 264 -4.62 -19.25 18.40
C GLY A 264 -4.70 -19.17 16.88
N TYR A 265 -5.93 -19.08 16.38
CA TYR A 265 -6.19 -19.02 14.94
C TYR A 265 -5.69 -17.73 14.28
N LEU A 266 -5.45 -16.63 15.02
CA LEU A 266 -4.90 -15.40 14.43
C LEU A 266 -3.43 -15.58 14.05
N ARG A 267 -2.63 -16.19 14.93
CA ARG A 267 -1.23 -16.53 14.63
C ARG A 267 -1.15 -17.52 13.47
N GLU A 268 -2.02 -18.53 13.46
CA GLU A 268 -2.08 -19.48 12.33
C GLU A 268 -2.51 -18.81 11.02
N ALA A 269 -3.45 -17.86 11.06
CA ALA A 269 -3.84 -17.07 9.89
C ALA A 269 -2.65 -16.28 9.32
N GLN A 270 -1.85 -15.62 10.17
CA GLN A 270 -0.64 -14.94 9.73
C GLN A 270 0.38 -15.90 9.11
N ARG A 271 0.61 -17.05 9.74
CA ARG A 271 1.50 -18.09 9.20
C ARG A 271 1.06 -18.53 7.81
N ARG A 272 -0.23 -18.78 7.61
CA ARG A 272 -0.76 -19.22 6.31
C ARG A 272 -0.69 -18.13 5.26
N PHE A 273 -0.96 -16.87 5.61
CA PHE A 273 -0.75 -15.75 4.69
C PHE A 273 0.72 -15.61 4.30
N ALA A 274 1.65 -15.73 5.26
CA ALA A 274 3.06 -15.70 4.96
C ALA A 274 3.52 -16.86 4.05
N LEU A 275 2.95 -18.06 4.22
CA LEU A 275 3.18 -19.18 3.30
C LEU A 275 2.54 -18.95 1.92
N LYS A 276 1.35 -18.34 1.84
CA LYS A 276 0.71 -17.98 0.56
C LYS A 276 1.53 -16.97 -0.23
N MET A 277 2.28 -16.08 0.42
CA MET A 277 3.23 -15.18 -0.27
C MET A 277 4.40 -15.93 -0.93
N GLN A 278 4.74 -17.12 -0.44
CA GLN A 278 5.77 -17.99 -1.02
C GLN A 278 5.25 -18.85 -2.18
N ASP A 279 3.94 -19.03 -2.27
CA ASP A 279 3.30 -19.74 -3.37
C ASP A 279 3.51 -19.00 -4.70
N HIS A 280 3.77 -19.75 -5.77
CA HIS A 280 4.11 -19.19 -7.08
C HIS A 280 3.00 -18.30 -7.67
N HIS A 281 1.73 -18.44 -7.24
CA HIS A 281 0.66 -17.54 -7.63
C HIS A 281 0.85 -16.10 -7.14
N ALA A 282 1.63 -15.88 -6.07
CA ALA A 282 1.86 -14.54 -5.50
C ALA A 282 3.02 -13.79 -6.17
N TRP A 283 4.00 -14.50 -6.74
CA TRP A 283 5.24 -13.90 -7.26
C TRP A 283 5.61 -14.27 -8.70
N GLY A 284 4.94 -15.26 -9.31
CA GLY A 284 5.26 -15.75 -10.65
C GLY A 284 5.14 -14.70 -11.77
N TYR A 285 4.40 -13.62 -11.53
CA TYR A 285 4.30 -12.46 -12.42
C TYR A 285 5.66 -11.82 -12.73
N TRP A 286 6.58 -11.88 -11.77
CA TRP A 286 7.83 -11.13 -11.81
C TRP A 286 8.70 -11.49 -13.02
N ARG A 287 8.69 -12.76 -13.45
CA ARG A 287 9.44 -13.18 -14.65
C ARG A 287 9.06 -12.37 -15.89
N LEU A 288 7.77 -12.05 -16.05
CA LEU A 288 7.28 -11.26 -17.20
C LEU A 288 7.66 -9.79 -17.04
N GLU A 289 7.48 -9.23 -15.84
CA GLU A 289 7.85 -7.84 -15.56
C GLU A 289 9.36 -7.59 -15.71
N ASN A 290 10.18 -8.47 -15.17
CA ASN A 290 11.62 -8.42 -15.29
C ASN A 290 12.05 -8.51 -16.77
N PHE A 291 11.36 -9.33 -17.57
CA PHE A 291 11.67 -9.47 -18.99
C PHE A 291 11.31 -8.21 -19.79
N TRP A 292 10.06 -7.76 -19.76
CA TRP A 292 9.67 -6.61 -20.60
C TRP A 292 10.08 -5.25 -20.03
N GLY A 293 10.53 -5.20 -18.77
CA GLY A 293 10.97 -3.97 -18.14
C GLY A 293 12.50 -3.84 -18.09
N ARG A 294 13.23 -4.96 -18.03
CA ARG A 294 14.69 -4.98 -17.87
C ARG A 294 15.42 -5.92 -18.82
N LEU A 295 14.71 -6.68 -19.65
CA LEU A 295 15.28 -7.71 -20.53
C LEU A 295 15.96 -8.85 -19.76
N HIS A 296 15.54 -9.11 -18.51
CA HIS A 296 16.06 -10.20 -17.67
C HIS A 296 15.02 -11.31 -17.54
N LEU A 297 15.45 -12.57 -17.69
CA LEU A 297 14.56 -13.74 -17.60
C LEU A 297 14.57 -14.42 -16.23
N ASP A 298 15.33 -13.87 -15.28
CA ASP A 298 15.41 -14.40 -13.92
C ASP A 298 14.06 -14.22 -13.21
N PRO A 299 13.40 -15.32 -12.79
CA PRO A 299 12.12 -15.24 -12.13
C PRO A 299 12.22 -14.90 -10.63
N ASP A 300 13.43 -14.78 -10.07
CA ASP A 300 13.61 -14.42 -8.65
C ASP A 300 13.04 -13.03 -8.34
N PRO A 301 11.99 -12.92 -7.51
CA PRO A 301 11.34 -11.66 -7.19
C PRO A 301 12.12 -10.78 -6.21
N VAL A 302 13.16 -11.31 -5.54
CA VAL A 302 13.96 -10.60 -4.52
C VAL A 302 15.29 -10.14 -5.08
N ALA A 303 16.01 -11.00 -5.82
CA ALA A 303 17.33 -10.68 -6.35
C ALA A 303 17.34 -9.52 -7.38
N ALA A 304 16.17 -9.09 -7.82
CA ALA A 304 16.05 -7.93 -8.69
C ALA A 304 16.24 -6.62 -7.92
N ASN A 305 17.05 -5.70 -8.48
CA ASN A 305 17.08 -4.29 -8.03
C ASN A 305 15.77 -3.51 -8.33
N ASN A 306 14.59 -4.06 -8.02
CA ASN A 306 13.22 -3.56 -8.22
C ASN A 306 12.25 -4.43 -7.40
N ASN A 307 10.93 -4.36 -7.67
CA ASN A 307 9.91 -5.26 -7.12
C ASN A 307 9.56 -5.06 -5.64
N ILE A 308 9.51 -3.80 -5.19
CA ILE A 308 9.02 -3.47 -3.83
C ILE A 308 7.60 -4.02 -3.58
N MET A 309 6.83 -4.31 -4.65
CA MET A 309 5.47 -4.89 -4.60
C MET A 309 5.40 -6.23 -3.90
N TRP A 310 6.47 -7.02 -3.98
CA TRP A 310 6.56 -8.30 -3.28
C TRP A 310 7.44 -8.17 -2.05
N THR A 311 8.67 -7.65 -2.19
CA THR A 311 9.64 -7.59 -1.08
C THR A 311 9.18 -6.68 0.05
N GLY A 312 8.74 -5.46 -0.26
CA GLY A 312 8.27 -4.50 0.73
C GLY A 312 6.96 -4.91 1.39
N TYR A 313 6.03 -5.45 0.62
CA TYR A 313 4.76 -5.92 1.16
C TYR A 313 4.94 -7.16 2.05
N TYR A 314 5.76 -8.11 1.62
CA TYR A 314 6.01 -9.31 2.41
C TYR A 314 6.78 -8.98 3.70
N ALA A 315 7.81 -8.13 3.62
CA ALA A 315 8.57 -7.68 4.80
C ALA A 315 7.66 -6.97 5.83
N ALA A 316 6.75 -6.10 5.39
CA ALA A 316 5.78 -5.49 6.29
C ALA A 316 4.84 -6.52 6.93
N ALA A 317 4.39 -7.53 6.17
CA ALA A 317 3.48 -8.56 6.65
C ALA A 317 4.16 -9.41 7.73
N LEU A 318 5.40 -9.84 7.48
CA LEU A 318 6.21 -10.56 8.45
C LEU A 318 6.45 -9.74 9.71
N GLY A 319 6.91 -8.50 9.55
CA GLY A 319 7.22 -7.61 10.67
C GLY A 319 6.00 -7.29 11.55
N MET A 320 4.85 -6.97 10.95
CA MET A 320 3.61 -6.74 11.69
C MET A 320 3.08 -8.01 12.35
N ALA A 321 3.15 -9.16 11.66
CA ALA A 321 2.70 -10.43 12.20
C ALA A 321 3.56 -10.90 13.39
N GLU A 322 4.88 -10.75 13.30
CA GLU A 322 5.78 -11.06 14.40
C GLU A 322 5.53 -10.11 15.59
N ALA A 323 5.37 -8.81 15.31
CA ALA A 323 5.08 -7.80 16.32
C ALA A 323 3.74 -8.01 17.07
N ALA A 324 2.68 -8.45 16.37
CA ALA A 324 1.34 -8.62 16.95
C ALA A 324 1.08 -10.04 17.49
N HIS A 325 1.69 -11.06 16.88
CA HIS A 325 1.33 -12.47 17.13
C HIS A 325 2.51 -13.38 17.48
N ARG A 326 3.74 -12.87 17.49
CA ARG A 326 4.99 -13.65 17.67
C ARG A 326 5.14 -14.80 16.69
N GLU A 327 4.76 -14.58 15.44
CA GLU A 327 5.07 -15.53 14.38
C GLU A 327 6.52 -15.35 13.92
N THR A 328 7.47 -15.80 14.72
CA THR A 328 8.92 -15.62 14.51
C THR A 328 9.50 -16.59 13.47
N ARG A 329 8.70 -17.53 12.95
CA ARG A 329 9.16 -18.63 12.09
C ARG A 329 9.94 -18.13 10.86
N PHE A 330 9.50 -17.03 10.25
CA PHE A 330 10.09 -16.54 8.99
C PHE A 330 11.37 -15.72 9.20
N SER A 331 11.73 -15.48 10.46
CA SER A 331 12.99 -14.88 10.88
C SER A 331 14.08 -15.94 11.11
N GLU A 332 13.71 -17.23 11.12
CA GLU A 332 14.68 -18.33 11.12
C GLU A 332 15.44 -18.39 9.78
N PRO A 333 16.76 -18.66 9.78
CA PRO A 333 17.54 -18.73 8.56
C PRO A 333 16.96 -19.71 7.53
N GLY A 334 16.72 -19.22 6.32
CA GLY A 334 16.18 -20.01 5.20
C GLY A 334 14.71 -20.43 5.34
N ALA A 335 13.91 -19.78 6.19
CA ALA A 335 12.50 -20.10 6.40
C ALA A 335 11.57 -19.69 5.24
N ILE A 336 12.08 -18.96 4.25
CA ILE A 336 11.32 -18.48 3.09
C ILE A 336 11.82 -19.18 1.83
N ASP A 337 10.98 -20.03 1.24
CA ASP A 337 11.34 -20.82 0.06
C ASP A 337 10.42 -20.51 -1.12
N LEU A 338 10.94 -19.80 -2.12
CA LEU A 338 10.23 -19.48 -3.35
C LEU A 338 10.49 -20.57 -4.40
N ARG A 339 9.55 -21.51 -4.51
CA ARG A 339 9.68 -22.68 -5.38
C ARG A 339 9.07 -22.41 -6.76
N HIS A 340 9.91 -22.29 -7.77
CA HIS A 340 9.48 -22.18 -9.16
C HIS A 340 9.00 -23.54 -9.68
N PRO A 341 7.91 -23.64 -10.46
CA PRO A 341 7.40 -24.90 -11.02
C PRO A 341 8.38 -25.70 -11.89
N ARG A 342 9.51 -25.11 -12.28
CA ARG A 342 10.60 -25.75 -13.03
C ARG A 342 11.74 -26.28 -12.14
N GLY A 343 11.54 -26.33 -10.82
CA GLY A 343 12.47 -26.91 -9.86
C GLY A 343 13.52 -25.97 -9.28
N LYS A 344 13.60 -24.70 -9.73
CA LYS A 344 14.44 -23.70 -9.05
C LYS A 344 13.81 -23.30 -7.71
N VAL A 345 14.64 -23.15 -6.68
CA VAL A 345 14.23 -22.68 -5.36
C VAL A 345 15.11 -21.48 -5.00
N PHE A 346 14.49 -20.40 -4.55
CA PHE A 346 15.16 -19.23 -4.02
C PHE A 346 14.85 -19.14 -2.53
N THR A 347 15.90 -19.16 -1.70
CA THR A 347 15.78 -19.30 -0.25
C THR A 347 16.23 -18.01 0.44
N TYR A 348 15.41 -17.53 1.36
CA TYR A 348 15.57 -16.28 2.09
C TYR A 348 15.12 -16.46 3.54
N ASP A 349 15.31 -15.41 4.33
CA ASP A 349 14.70 -15.19 5.63
C ASP A 349 14.32 -13.70 5.76
N PHE A 350 13.66 -13.32 6.85
CA PHE A 350 13.23 -11.94 7.03
C PHE A 350 14.39 -10.94 6.99
N ALA A 351 15.56 -11.30 7.55
CA ALA A 351 16.75 -10.46 7.53
C ALA A 351 17.26 -10.23 6.09
N ALA A 352 17.34 -11.28 5.27
CA ALA A 352 17.76 -11.18 3.87
C ALA A 352 16.82 -10.28 3.04
N LEU A 353 15.51 -10.28 3.33
CA LEU A 353 14.58 -9.33 2.71
C LEU A 353 14.88 -7.88 3.13
N CYS A 354 15.15 -7.64 4.41
CA CYS A 354 15.51 -6.31 4.91
C CYS A 354 16.85 -5.81 4.34
N GLU A 355 17.85 -6.67 4.19
CA GLU A 355 19.13 -6.35 3.53
C GLU A 355 18.90 -5.91 2.07
N ASN A 356 18.09 -6.67 1.34
CA ASN A 356 17.70 -6.34 -0.03
C ASN A 356 16.99 -4.97 -0.13
N LEU A 357 16.08 -4.68 0.81
CA LEU A 357 15.39 -3.39 0.88
C LEU A 357 16.37 -2.23 1.10
N VAL A 358 17.32 -2.38 2.03
CA VAL A 358 18.35 -1.36 2.30
C VAL A 358 19.24 -1.12 1.09
N GLU A 359 19.70 -2.19 0.42
CA GLU A 359 20.50 -2.08 -0.80
C GLU A 359 19.75 -1.30 -1.89
N ASN A 360 18.49 -1.66 -2.13
CA ASN A 360 17.66 -0.98 -3.13
C ASN A 360 17.37 0.48 -2.77
N PHE A 361 17.04 0.79 -1.52
CA PHE A 361 16.84 2.18 -1.09
C PHE A 361 18.11 3.02 -1.26
N ARG A 362 19.30 2.47 -1.01
CA ARG A 362 20.56 3.19 -1.23
C ARG A 362 20.91 3.33 -2.71
N GLY A 363 20.49 2.37 -3.53
CA GLY A 363 20.82 2.30 -4.96
C GLY A 363 20.08 3.30 -5.85
N THR A 364 19.09 4.05 -5.35
CA THR A 364 18.30 4.96 -6.19
C THR A 364 18.40 6.43 -5.81
N ASP A 365 18.31 7.30 -6.83
CA ASP A 365 18.28 8.77 -6.66
C ASP A 365 17.12 9.25 -5.77
N TYR A 366 16.07 8.45 -5.62
CA TYR A 366 14.87 8.75 -4.84
C TYR A 366 14.86 8.14 -3.44
N THR A 367 15.84 7.32 -3.06
CA THR A 367 15.79 6.52 -1.83
C THR A 367 14.47 5.76 -1.66
N MET A 368 13.92 5.37 -2.80
CA MET A 368 12.69 4.63 -3.02
C MET A 368 12.88 3.97 -4.37
N PHE A 369 12.45 2.72 -4.51
CA PHE A 369 12.66 1.95 -5.73
C PHE A 369 11.35 1.47 -6.36
N PRO A 370 11.39 1.14 -7.66
CA PRO A 370 10.18 0.84 -8.42
C PRO A 370 9.43 -0.42 -7.97
N CYS A 371 8.11 -0.32 -8.07
CA CYS A 371 7.16 -1.43 -7.98
C CYS A 371 7.34 -2.25 -9.27
N GLU A 372 6.74 -1.80 -10.37
CA GLU A 372 7.07 -2.27 -11.73
C GLU A 372 8.30 -1.54 -12.29
N PRO A 373 9.01 -2.09 -13.29
CA PRO A 373 10.20 -1.47 -13.86
C PRO A 373 9.99 -0.01 -14.28
N GLY A 374 10.65 0.89 -13.54
CA GLY A 374 10.62 2.33 -13.76
C GLY A 374 9.59 3.10 -12.95
N TRP A 375 8.55 2.48 -12.40
CA TRP A 375 7.47 3.18 -11.66
C TRP A 375 7.62 3.07 -10.14
N THR A 376 7.91 4.20 -9.49
CA THR A 376 8.10 4.29 -8.03
C THR A 376 6.89 4.89 -7.36
N TYR A 377 6.41 4.21 -6.32
CA TYR A 377 5.23 4.59 -5.55
C TYR A 377 5.63 4.74 -4.08
N PRO A 378 5.42 5.91 -3.45
CA PRO A 378 5.74 6.10 -2.04
C PRO A 378 5.04 5.08 -1.13
N VAL A 379 3.76 4.77 -1.41
CA VAL A 379 3.00 3.82 -0.59
C VAL A 379 3.61 2.41 -0.61
N CYS A 380 4.03 1.89 -1.77
CA CYS A 380 4.74 0.59 -1.84
C CYS A 380 5.99 0.63 -0.94
N ASN A 381 6.77 1.71 -1.02
CA ASN A 381 8.04 1.86 -0.32
C ASN A 381 7.85 2.04 1.20
N ASN A 382 6.72 2.63 1.62
CA ASN A 382 6.37 2.75 3.03
C ASN A 382 6.19 1.36 3.68
N TYR A 383 5.66 0.37 2.96
CA TYR A 383 5.62 -1.01 3.49
C TYR A 383 7.02 -1.57 3.71
N GLY A 384 7.94 -1.34 2.77
CA GLY A 384 9.35 -1.70 2.96
C GLY A 384 9.95 -1.05 4.22
N ALA A 385 9.69 0.24 4.44
CA ALA A 385 10.14 0.94 5.66
C ALA A 385 9.54 0.33 6.94
N ILE A 386 8.26 -0.06 6.94
CA ILE A 386 7.65 -0.76 8.08
C ILE A 386 8.35 -2.09 8.37
N GLY A 387 8.67 -2.87 7.34
CA GLY A 387 9.46 -4.10 7.48
C GLY A 387 10.82 -3.83 8.14
N LEU A 388 11.53 -2.77 7.72
CA LEU A 388 12.80 -2.38 8.34
C LEU A 388 12.65 -1.95 9.81
N ILE A 389 11.66 -1.09 10.11
CA ILE A 389 11.43 -0.57 11.47
C ILE A 389 11.10 -1.71 12.44
N THR A 390 10.20 -2.61 12.02
CA THR A 390 9.82 -3.76 12.84
C THR A 390 10.99 -4.71 13.05
N HIS A 391 11.78 -4.99 12.01
CA HIS A 391 12.97 -5.84 12.14
C HIS A 391 14.01 -5.23 13.09
N ASP A 392 14.27 -3.92 12.98
CA ASP A 392 15.19 -3.21 13.89
C ASP A 392 14.74 -3.33 15.34
N ARG A 393 13.45 -3.13 15.61
CA ARG A 393 12.89 -3.24 16.96
C ARG A 393 12.91 -4.67 17.50
N LEU A 394 12.54 -5.65 16.68
CA LEU A 394 12.37 -7.04 17.11
C LEU A 394 13.69 -7.81 17.23
N HIS A 395 14.68 -7.48 16.39
CA HIS A 395 15.94 -8.21 16.29
C HIS A 395 17.18 -7.36 16.63
N GLY A 396 17.01 -6.08 16.98
CA GLY A 396 18.11 -5.19 17.34
C GLY A 396 19.02 -4.81 16.17
N THR A 397 18.50 -4.84 14.93
CA THR A 397 19.22 -4.38 13.75
C THR A 397 19.14 -2.85 13.59
N GLY A 398 19.83 -2.31 12.57
CA GLY A 398 19.79 -0.88 12.24
C GLY A 398 19.57 -0.64 10.74
N TYR A 399 18.70 -1.41 10.10
CA TYR A 399 18.39 -1.30 8.67
C TYR A 399 17.64 -0.02 8.33
N TRP A 400 16.68 0.42 9.14
CA TRP A 400 15.95 1.65 8.91
C TRP A 400 16.83 2.89 9.18
N ASP A 401 17.63 2.86 10.25
CA ASP A 401 18.56 3.95 10.60
C ASP A 401 19.52 4.30 9.46
N GLN A 402 19.86 3.29 8.66
CA GLN A 402 20.73 3.42 7.49
C GLN A 402 20.13 4.26 6.35
N VAL A 403 18.81 4.44 6.29
CA VAL A 403 18.11 5.06 5.15
C VAL A 403 17.06 6.11 5.52
N VAL A 404 16.56 6.14 6.76
CA VAL A 404 15.45 7.00 7.25
C VAL A 404 15.61 8.46 6.86
N ASP A 405 16.82 8.98 7.03
CA ASP A 405 17.16 10.38 6.82
C ASP A 405 17.05 10.77 5.34
N SER A 406 17.63 9.94 4.48
CA SER A 406 17.51 10.10 3.03
C SER A 406 16.08 9.86 2.56
N TYR A 407 15.40 8.85 3.10
CA TYR A 407 14.04 8.50 2.75
C TYR A 407 13.09 9.66 3.05
N ARG A 408 13.14 10.21 4.26
CA ARG A 408 12.35 11.38 4.67
C ARG A 408 12.61 12.57 3.75
N ARG A 409 13.89 12.92 3.51
CA ARG A 409 14.25 14.03 2.63
C ARG A 409 13.72 13.85 1.22
N ARG A 410 13.74 12.63 0.68
CA ARG A 410 13.26 12.33 -0.69
C ARG A 410 11.75 12.28 -0.78
N LEU A 411 11.05 11.70 0.20
CA LEU A 411 9.60 11.79 0.29
C LEU A 411 9.15 13.25 0.23
N GLU A 412 9.73 14.08 1.09
CA GLU A 412 9.42 15.50 1.24
C GLU A 412 9.77 16.35 0.01
N SER A 413 10.91 16.10 -0.64
CA SER A 413 11.37 16.93 -1.76
C SER A 413 10.88 16.45 -3.12
N GLU A 414 10.68 15.15 -3.30
CA GLU A 414 10.37 14.54 -4.60
C GLU A 414 8.89 14.15 -4.69
N PHE A 415 8.28 13.63 -3.62
CA PHE A 415 6.94 13.04 -3.66
C PHE A 415 5.85 13.86 -2.96
N ILE A 416 6.20 14.92 -2.23
CA ILE A 416 5.24 15.88 -1.69
C ILE A 416 5.29 17.16 -2.52
N ARG A 417 4.16 17.59 -3.07
CA ARG A 417 4.06 18.82 -3.85
C ARG A 417 4.05 20.05 -2.93
N ALA A 418 4.23 21.21 -3.54
CA ALA A 418 4.24 22.49 -2.83
C ALA A 418 2.96 22.81 -2.05
N ASP A 419 1.82 22.20 -2.41
CA ASP A 419 0.53 22.32 -1.74
C ASP A 419 0.26 21.16 -0.75
N GLY A 420 1.26 20.33 -0.48
CA GLY A 420 1.20 19.19 0.44
C GLY A 420 0.58 17.92 -0.13
N SER A 421 0.09 17.92 -1.37
CA SER A 421 -0.43 16.71 -2.01
C SER A 421 0.69 15.69 -2.28
N ILE A 422 0.42 14.42 -1.96
CA ILE A 422 1.34 13.31 -2.25
C ILE A 422 1.23 12.94 -3.73
N VAL A 423 2.37 12.72 -4.38
CA VAL A 423 2.49 12.18 -5.72
C VAL A 423 2.47 10.66 -5.62
N SER A 424 1.35 10.03 -5.98
CA SER A 424 1.15 8.58 -5.83
C SER A 424 2.15 7.73 -6.60
N ILE A 425 2.58 8.21 -7.77
CA ILE A 425 3.48 7.48 -8.69
C ILE A 425 4.41 8.45 -9.44
N ARG A 426 5.67 8.06 -9.58
CA ARG A 426 6.66 8.75 -10.41
C ARG A 426 7.55 7.78 -11.14
N HIS A 427 7.85 8.09 -12.39
CA HIS A 427 8.84 7.34 -13.14
C HIS A 427 10.28 7.67 -12.67
N THR A 428 11.04 6.66 -12.26
CA THR A 428 12.41 6.76 -11.71
C THR A 428 13.36 7.50 -12.64
N PHE A 429 13.42 7.09 -13.92
CA PHE A 429 14.40 7.63 -14.85
C PHE A 429 13.94 8.91 -15.58
N LEU A 430 12.63 9.16 -15.59
CA LEU A 430 12.03 10.25 -16.39
C LEU A 430 11.59 11.43 -15.50
N GLY A 431 11.37 11.20 -14.21
CA GLY A 431 10.82 12.18 -13.27
C GLY A 431 9.36 12.52 -13.51
N LEU A 432 8.69 11.86 -14.46
CA LEU A 432 7.30 12.12 -14.81
C LEU A 432 6.37 11.49 -13.75
N GLY A 433 5.52 12.30 -13.14
CA GLY A 433 4.46 11.84 -12.25
C GLY A 433 3.13 11.74 -12.98
N VAL A 434 2.29 10.77 -12.62
CA VAL A 434 0.93 10.64 -13.15
C VAL A 434 -0.01 11.47 -12.28
N THR A 435 -0.15 12.75 -12.61
CA THR A 435 -0.99 13.70 -11.86
C THR A 435 -2.46 13.28 -11.69
N PRO A 436 -3.16 12.69 -12.69
CA PRO A 436 -4.58 12.36 -12.54
C PRO A 436 -4.93 11.38 -11.42
N LEU A 437 -3.95 10.70 -10.81
CA LEU A 437 -4.14 9.76 -9.70
C LEU A 437 -4.12 10.43 -8.31
N THR A 438 -4.03 11.76 -8.23
CA THR A 438 -4.17 12.48 -6.95
C THR A 438 -5.65 12.59 -6.57
N SER A 439 -6.07 11.72 -5.67
CA SER A 439 -7.42 11.65 -5.12
C SER A 439 -7.33 11.53 -3.59
N PRO A 440 -8.39 11.85 -2.83
CA PRO A 440 -8.42 11.66 -1.38
C PRO A 440 -7.97 10.27 -0.91
N MET A 441 -8.45 9.17 -1.53
CA MET A 441 -8.16 7.82 -1.02
C MET A 441 -6.67 7.47 -1.06
N PRO A 442 -5.91 7.63 -2.18
CA PRO A 442 -4.48 7.30 -2.17
C PRO A 442 -3.64 8.15 -1.21
N ILE A 443 -4.02 9.42 -0.98
CA ILE A 443 -3.33 10.29 -0.02
C ILE A 443 -3.61 9.82 1.41
N ALA A 444 -4.87 9.49 1.72
CA ALA A 444 -5.26 8.96 3.02
C ALA A 444 -4.58 7.62 3.31
N LEU A 445 -4.56 6.69 2.35
CA LEU A 445 -3.86 5.41 2.50
C LEU A 445 -2.36 5.60 2.78
N ALA A 446 -1.73 6.54 2.08
CA ALA A 446 -0.32 6.88 2.35
C ALA A 446 -0.16 7.48 3.76
N ALA A 447 -1.05 8.40 4.16
CA ALA A 447 -1.02 9.01 5.49
C ALA A 447 -1.18 7.98 6.62
N TYR A 448 -2.09 7.02 6.47
CA TYR A 448 -2.31 5.93 7.43
C TYR A 448 -1.00 5.19 7.76
N TYR A 449 -0.30 4.67 6.75
CA TYR A 449 0.95 3.93 6.98
C TYR A 449 2.16 4.84 7.23
N LEU A 450 2.15 6.10 6.75
CA LEU A 450 3.19 7.07 7.11
C LEU A 450 3.20 7.37 8.61
N ASN A 451 2.08 7.19 9.32
CA ASN A 451 2.03 7.51 10.75
C ASN A 451 3.06 6.69 11.53
N ALA A 452 3.33 5.46 11.11
CA ALA A 452 4.33 4.60 11.70
C ALA A 452 5.78 5.03 11.53
N MET A 453 6.11 5.95 10.61
CA MET A 453 7.50 6.36 10.35
C MET A 453 7.71 7.88 10.46
N PHE A 454 6.74 8.66 9.98
CA PHE A 454 6.76 10.12 9.96
C PHE A 454 5.37 10.63 10.37
N PRO A 455 4.99 10.53 11.66
CA PRO A 455 3.67 10.92 12.15
C PRO A 455 3.35 12.40 11.86
N ASP A 456 4.39 13.22 11.78
CA ASP A 456 4.30 14.64 11.44
C ASP A 456 3.88 14.87 9.97
N ILE A 457 4.42 14.07 9.04
CA ILE A 457 4.03 14.09 7.62
C ILE A 457 2.65 13.46 7.45
N ALA A 458 2.40 12.33 8.09
CA ALA A 458 1.13 11.60 8.04
C ALA A 458 -0.04 12.50 8.41
N ARG A 459 0.05 13.16 9.57
CA ARG A 459 -0.99 14.07 10.01
C ARG A 459 -1.18 15.27 9.10
N ARG A 460 -0.09 15.89 8.64
CA ARG A 460 -0.21 16.99 7.68
C ARG A 460 -0.99 16.56 6.44
N SER A 461 -0.74 15.34 5.95
CA SER A 461 -1.49 14.77 4.83
C SER A 461 -2.95 14.48 5.18
N TYR A 462 -3.24 13.99 6.39
CA TYR A 462 -4.61 13.80 6.88
C TYR A 462 -5.38 15.13 6.94
N GLU A 463 -4.82 16.18 7.53
CA GLU A 463 -5.46 17.50 7.63
C GLU A 463 -5.78 18.10 6.25
N ILE A 464 -4.87 17.93 5.29
CA ILE A 464 -5.11 18.37 3.91
C ILE A 464 -6.26 17.59 3.27
N VAL A 465 -6.36 16.28 3.52
CA VAL A 465 -7.51 15.48 3.03
C VAL A 465 -8.80 15.91 3.73
N ARG A 466 -8.77 16.08 5.05
CA ARG A 466 -9.91 16.48 5.87
C ARG A 466 -10.48 17.81 5.40
N ASP A 467 -9.63 18.83 5.19
CA ASP A 467 -10.02 20.15 4.70
C ASP A 467 -10.58 20.10 3.26
N ARG A 468 -9.89 19.40 2.35
CA ARG A 468 -10.22 19.46 0.92
C ARG A 468 -11.35 18.53 0.53
N ALA A 469 -11.44 17.34 1.12
CA ALA A 469 -12.33 16.27 0.68
C ALA A 469 -13.62 16.20 1.49
N PHE A 470 -13.62 16.57 2.78
CA PHE A 470 -14.80 16.39 3.62
C PHE A 470 -15.67 17.64 3.65
N ARG A 471 -16.99 17.42 3.59
CA ARG A 471 -18.01 18.44 3.79
C ARG A 471 -18.94 17.95 4.88
N PHE A 472 -19.16 18.79 5.88
CA PHE A 472 -20.03 18.49 7.00
C PHE A 472 -21.34 19.25 6.78
N GLY A 473 -22.46 18.51 6.73
CA GLY A 473 -23.80 19.07 6.56
C GLY A 473 -24.81 18.43 7.51
N ASP A 474 -26.07 18.89 7.42
CA ASP A 474 -27.15 18.44 8.32
C ASP A 474 -27.47 16.94 8.15
N ASP A 475 -27.25 16.39 6.94
CA ASP A 475 -27.45 14.97 6.60
C ASP A 475 -26.22 14.08 6.90
N GLY A 476 -25.20 14.63 7.56
CA GLY A 476 -23.95 13.94 7.91
C GLY A 476 -22.76 14.34 7.05
N ILE A 477 -21.75 13.47 6.97
CA ILE A 477 -20.52 13.72 6.24
C ILE A 477 -20.65 13.33 4.76
N GLU A 478 -20.24 14.24 3.88
CA GLU A 478 -20.06 14.01 2.45
C GLU A 478 -18.59 14.08 2.07
N VAL A 479 -18.21 13.31 1.05
CA VAL A 479 -16.83 13.24 0.56
C VAL A 479 -16.81 13.57 -0.93
N ASP A 480 -15.97 14.54 -1.30
CA ASP A 480 -15.70 14.88 -2.70
C ASP A 480 -14.73 13.86 -3.31
N PHE A 481 -15.29 12.81 -3.92
CA PHE A 481 -14.54 11.75 -4.55
C PHE A 481 -14.09 12.10 -5.97
N GLY A 482 -12.80 11.90 -6.23
CA GLY A 482 -12.31 11.85 -7.59
C GLY A 482 -12.77 10.58 -8.32
N LEU A 483 -12.60 10.56 -9.65
CA LEU A 483 -12.99 9.40 -10.49
C LEU A 483 -12.38 8.08 -10.01
N TRP A 484 -11.14 8.12 -9.53
CA TRP A 484 -10.41 6.92 -9.06
C TRP A 484 -10.89 6.42 -7.69
N ASP A 485 -11.48 7.27 -6.86
CA ASP A 485 -12.03 6.86 -5.57
C ASP A 485 -13.36 6.10 -5.71
N GLN A 486 -13.95 6.12 -6.91
CA GLN A 486 -15.22 5.44 -7.21
C GLN A 486 -15.00 4.04 -7.79
N ILE A 487 -13.76 3.54 -7.77
CA ILE A 487 -13.39 2.22 -8.26
C ILE A 487 -12.78 1.43 -7.11
N ASP A 488 -13.30 0.21 -6.88
CA ASP A 488 -12.68 -0.74 -5.96
C ASP A 488 -11.32 -1.19 -6.52
N PHE A 489 -10.22 -0.83 -5.85
CA PHE A 489 -8.87 -1.13 -6.33
C PHE A 489 -8.58 -2.63 -6.40
N GLY A 490 -9.29 -3.46 -5.62
CA GLY A 490 -9.04 -4.90 -5.58
C GLY A 490 -9.78 -5.67 -6.66
N ASN A 491 -10.84 -5.10 -7.27
CA ASN A 491 -11.59 -5.80 -8.32
C ASN A 491 -12.03 -4.96 -9.54
N TYR A 492 -11.64 -3.69 -9.60
CA TYR A 492 -11.91 -2.73 -10.67
C TYR A 492 -13.39 -2.46 -10.95
N ARG A 493 -14.29 -2.83 -10.04
CA ARG A 493 -15.72 -2.54 -10.16
C ARG A 493 -16.05 -1.20 -9.53
N PRO A 494 -17.08 -0.49 -10.02
CA PRO A 494 -17.56 0.74 -9.39
C PRO A 494 -17.94 0.52 -7.92
N SER A 495 -17.27 1.23 -7.02
CA SER A 495 -17.50 1.19 -5.57
C SER A 495 -16.79 2.34 -4.88
N VAL A 496 -17.45 2.93 -3.89
CA VAL A 496 -16.82 3.88 -2.95
C VAL A 496 -16.45 3.22 -1.61
N LEU A 497 -16.73 1.92 -1.42
CA LEU A 497 -16.52 1.24 -0.14
C LEU A 497 -15.07 1.32 0.34
N ALA A 498 -14.12 0.95 -0.52
CA ALA A 498 -12.70 0.97 -0.18
C ALA A 498 -12.25 2.41 0.17
N SER A 499 -12.78 3.41 -0.54
CA SER A 499 -12.45 4.81 -0.32
C SER A 499 -12.98 5.31 1.02
N TYR A 500 -14.25 5.04 1.35
CA TYR A 500 -14.80 5.34 2.69
C TYR A 500 -14.02 4.62 3.78
N ALA A 501 -13.74 3.33 3.60
CA ALA A 501 -13.00 2.54 4.58
C ALA A 501 -11.58 3.08 4.82
N VAL A 502 -10.83 3.39 3.76
CA VAL A 502 -9.49 3.98 3.88
C VAL A 502 -9.54 5.33 4.57
N LEU A 503 -10.49 6.20 4.21
CA LEU A 503 -10.65 7.51 4.84
C LEU A 503 -11.01 7.39 6.32
N ALA A 504 -11.93 6.50 6.67
CA ALA A 504 -12.33 6.23 8.05
C ALA A 504 -11.18 5.63 8.87
N GLY A 505 -10.48 4.63 8.35
CA GLY A 505 -9.29 4.07 9.00
C GLY A 505 -8.17 5.09 9.18
N THR A 506 -7.99 5.99 8.21
CA THR A 506 -7.03 7.09 8.31
C THR A 506 -7.45 8.10 9.37
N ALA A 507 -8.71 8.51 9.41
CA ALA A 507 -9.24 9.38 10.46
C ALA A 507 -9.03 8.78 11.85
N ARG A 508 -9.33 7.49 12.00
CA ARG A 508 -9.16 6.73 13.25
C ARG A 508 -7.70 6.60 13.68
N GLU A 509 -6.78 6.26 12.77
CA GLU A 509 -5.34 6.27 13.06
C GLU A 509 -4.88 7.65 13.52
N HIS A 510 -5.52 8.71 13.00
CA HIS A 510 -5.32 10.11 13.35
C HIS A 510 -6.19 10.62 14.53
N GLY A 511 -6.83 9.72 15.28
CA GLY A 511 -7.60 10.01 16.50
C GLY A 511 -8.88 10.82 16.28
N ASP A 512 -9.36 10.89 15.05
CA ASP A 512 -10.60 11.58 14.66
C ASP A 512 -11.73 10.55 14.54
N ASP A 513 -12.08 9.94 15.68
CA ASP A 513 -13.09 8.88 15.76
C ASP A 513 -14.48 9.39 15.35
N GLU A 514 -14.80 10.66 15.61
CA GLU A 514 -16.04 11.30 15.16
C GLU A 514 -16.18 11.25 13.63
N VAL A 515 -15.12 11.63 12.90
CA VAL A 515 -15.10 11.55 11.44
C VAL A 515 -15.09 10.08 10.97
N ALA A 516 -14.32 9.21 11.62
CA ALA A 516 -14.25 7.80 11.25
C ALA A 516 -15.64 7.13 11.35
N ASP A 517 -16.34 7.35 12.46
CA ASP A 517 -17.66 6.78 12.72
C ASP A 517 -18.73 7.39 11.80
N ALA A 518 -18.66 8.69 11.52
CA ALA A 518 -19.55 9.32 10.55
C ALA A 518 -19.37 8.75 9.13
N LEU A 519 -18.13 8.49 8.70
CA LEU A 519 -17.83 7.88 7.40
C LEU A 519 -18.34 6.43 7.31
N ILE A 520 -18.16 5.64 8.37
CA ILE A 520 -18.65 4.25 8.44
C ILE A 520 -20.18 4.23 8.46
N ALA A 521 -20.82 5.11 9.23
CA ALA A 521 -22.27 5.23 9.27
C ALA A 521 -22.83 5.61 7.89
N ARG A 522 -22.17 6.54 7.18
CA ARG A 522 -22.55 6.92 5.81
C ARG A 522 -22.41 5.75 4.83
N LEU A 523 -21.34 4.96 4.95
CA LEU A 523 -21.15 3.75 4.16
C LEU A 523 -22.30 2.74 4.42
N ASP A 524 -22.62 2.47 5.68
CA ASP A 524 -23.64 1.48 6.05
C ASP A 524 -25.06 1.88 5.62
N GLN A 525 -25.36 3.18 5.59
CA GLN A 525 -26.62 3.70 5.05
C GLN A 525 -26.75 3.52 3.54
N THR A 526 -25.64 3.61 2.80
CA THR A 526 -25.64 3.54 1.33
C THR A 526 -25.52 2.13 0.79
N GLN A 527 -24.80 1.26 1.50
CA GLN A 527 -24.70 -0.16 1.20
C GLN A 527 -24.67 -0.93 2.54
N PRO A 528 -25.71 -1.71 2.89
CA PRO A 528 -25.70 -2.44 4.15
C PRO A 528 -24.72 -3.61 4.13
N LEU A 529 -24.07 -3.85 5.27
CA LEU A 529 -23.29 -5.07 5.53
C LEU A 529 -24.23 -6.28 5.60
N VAL A 530 -23.96 -7.31 4.81
CA VAL A 530 -24.69 -8.58 4.86
C VAL A 530 -23.91 -9.55 5.75
N VAL A 531 -24.56 -10.10 6.77
CA VAL A 531 -23.98 -11.11 7.66
C VAL A 531 -24.68 -12.45 7.42
N GLU A 532 -23.95 -13.40 6.85
CA GLU A 532 -24.42 -14.77 6.58
C GLU A 532 -23.55 -15.76 7.35
N GLU A 533 -24.18 -16.64 8.13
CA GLU A 533 -23.48 -17.61 8.99
C GLU A 533 -22.38 -16.98 9.87
N GLY A 534 -22.54 -15.71 10.26
CA GLY A 534 -21.58 -14.91 11.06
C GLY A 534 -20.44 -14.26 10.25
N VAL A 535 -20.40 -14.43 8.93
CA VAL A 535 -19.44 -13.76 8.04
C VAL A 535 -20.05 -12.50 7.47
N GLY A 536 -19.43 -11.35 7.76
CA GLY A 536 -19.83 -10.04 7.26
C GLY A 536 -19.19 -9.74 5.91
N ARG A 537 -20.00 -9.45 4.89
CA ARG A 537 -19.53 -9.06 3.56
C ARG A 537 -20.39 -7.97 2.91
N TYR A 538 -19.76 -7.19 2.06
CA TYR A 538 -20.45 -6.35 1.08
C TYR A 538 -20.39 -7.06 -0.26
N GLU A 539 -21.57 -7.36 -0.80
CA GLU A 539 -21.69 -8.14 -2.04
C GLU A 539 -20.93 -7.49 -3.20
N GLY A 540 -20.18 -8.30 -3.94
CA GLY A 540 -19.41 -7.86 -5.12
C GLY A 540 -18.20 -6.97 -4.82
N ARG A 541 -17.77 -6.85 -3.56
CA ARG A 541 -16.60 -6.04 -3.15
C ARG A 541 -15.36 -6.91 -2.90
N SER A 542 -14.19 -6.35 -3.18
CA SER A 542 -12.93 -7.09 -3.20
C SER A 542 -12.42 -7.47 -1.81
N MET A 543 -11.46 -8.39 -1.76
CA MET A 543 -10.67 -8.67 -0.57
C MET A 543 -9.95 -7.44 -0.02
N GLY A 544 -9.41 -6.60 -0.91
CA GLY A 544 -8.74 -5.36 -0.53
C GLY A 544 -9.69 -4.40 0.20
N ALA A 545 -10.91 -4.25 -0.32
CA ALA A 545 -11.93 -3.39 0.27
C ALA A 545 -12.36 -3.87 1.66
N HIS A 546 -12.55 -5.19 1.85
CA HIS A 546 -12.86 -5.76 3.17
C HIS A 546 -11.69 -5.67 4.16
N SER A 547 -10.44 -5.77 3.67
CA SER A 547 -9.25 -5.58 4.51
C SER A 547 -9.17 -4.14 5.03
N THR A 548 -9.42 -3.16 4.16
CA THR A 548 -9.48 -1.74 4.58
C THR A 548 -10.68 -1.44 5.47
N LEU A 549 -11.81 -2.12 5.26
CA LEU A 549 -12.98 -1.97 6.12
C LEU A 549 -12.71 -2.53 7.52
N TYR A 550 -12.03 -3.67 7.62
CA TYR A 550 -11.64 -4.21 8.92
C TYR A 550 -10.70 -3.24 9.64
N LEU A 551 -9.69 -2.67 8.96
CA LEU A 551 -8.85 -1.61 9.51
C LEU A 551 -9.67 -0.41 9.99
N ALA A 552 -10.68 -0.01 9.22
CA ALA A 552 -11.56 1.09 9.58
C ALA A 552 -12.38 0.80 10.83
N ARG A 553 -12.84 -0.44 11.03
CA ARG A 553 -13.70 -0.84 12.17
C ARG A 553 -12.93 -1.26 13.42
N ALA A 554 -11.74 -1.84 13.25
CA ALA A 554 -10.90 -2.41 14.32
C ALA A 554 -9.62 -1.60 14.59
N GLY A 555 -9.40 -0.51 13.86
CA GLY A 555 -8.31 0.41 14.14
C GLY A 555 -8.55 1.20 15.41
N ARG A 556 -7.51 1.92 15.86
CA ARG A 556 -7.58 2.91 16.93
C ARG A 556 -6.59 4.04 16.64
N ALA A 557 -6.71 5.12 17.41
CA ALA A 557 -5.69 6.16 17.55
C ALA A 557 -4.27 5.56 17.68
N ASN A 558 -3.33 5.94 16.79
CA ASN A 558 -1.96 5.39 16.71
C ASN A 558 -1.86 3.86 16.58
N GLY A 559 -2.89 3.15 16.12
CA GLY A 559 -2.88 1.69 16.06
C GLY A 559 -1.69 1.12 15.27
N VAL A 560 -1.45 1.64 14.06
CA VAL A 560 -0.30 1.20 13.24
C VAL A 560 0.99 1.74 13.78
N HIS A 561 1.01 3.01 14.20
CA HIS A 561 2.21 3.62 14.76
C HIS A 561 2.73 2.83 15.95
N ASP A 562 1.87 2.55 16.92
CA ASP A 562 2.20 1.84 18.13
C ASP A 562 2.64 0.40 17.82
N LEU A 563 1.94 -0.32 16.93
CA LEU A 563 2.33 -1.68 16.53
C LEU A 563 3.76 -1.73 15.95
N VAL A 564 4.09 -0.77 15.10
CA VAL A 564 5.37 -0.75 14.37
C VAL A 564 6.51 -0.21 15.23
N GLN A 565 6.33 0.96 15.86
CA GLN A 565 7.37 1.67 16.59
C GLN A 565 7.53 1.24 18.05
N VAL A 566 6.44 0.85 18.72
CA VAL A 566 6.44 0.55 20.16
C VAL A 566 6.38 -0.96 20.40
N GLY A 567 5.41 -1.63 19.79
CA GLY A 567 5.14 -3.06 19.98
C GLY A 567 4.42 -3.38 21.29
N MET A 568 4.31 -4.68 21.60
CA MET A 568 3.65 -5.15 22.82
C MET A 568 4.47 -4.78 24.06
N PRO A 569 3.88 -4.11 25.07
CA PRO A 569 4.55 -3.88 26.35
C PRO A 569 4.69 -5.19 27.13
N ASP A 570 5.70 -5.28 28.01
CA ASP A 570 6.02 -6.48 28.79
C ASP A 570 4.81 -7.13 29.50
N PRO A 571 3.89 -6.38 30.14
CA PRO A 571 2.70 -6.96 30.76
C PRO A 571 1.83 -7.76 29.78
N TRP A 572 1.58 -7.22 28.58
CA TRP A 572 0.85 -7.93 27.54
C TRP A 572 1.63 -9.12 27.04
N SER A 573 2.96 -9.00 27.08
CA SER A 573 3.83 -9.91 26.38
C SER A 573 4.33 -11.12 27.21
N ALA A 574 4.36 -11.01 28.52
CA ALA A 574 4.86 -12.06 29.41
C ALA A 574 3.77 -12.65 30.31
N GLY A 575 2.57 -12.05 30.32
CA GLY A 575 1.44 -12.53 31.10
C GLY A 575 0.67 -13.67 30.43
N PRO A 576 -0.37 -14.21 31.08
CA PRO A 576 -1.13 -15.32 30.53
C PRO A 576 -1.78 -14.97 29.19
N VAL A 577 -1.81 -15.93 28.26
CA VAL A 577 -2.34 -15.74 26.91
C VAL A 577 -3.38 -16.79 26.57
N LEU A 578 -4.40 -16.40 25.82
CA LEU A 578 -5.29 -17.34 25.14
C LEU A 578 -4.50 -18.01 24.00
N GLN A 579 -4.14 -19.26 24.21
CA GLN A 579 -3.35 -20.05 23.26
C GLN A 579 -4.24 -20.71 22.20
N GLU A 580 -5.39 -21.26 22.60
CA GLU A 580 -6.29 -21.95 21.69
C GLU A 580 -7.75 -21.55 21.93
N ALA A 581 -8.47 -21.35 20.82
CA ALA A 581 -9.91 -21.20 20.76
C ALA A 581 -10.42 -21.86 19.47
N ALA A 582 -11.53 -22.61 19.54
CA ALA A 582 -12.04 -23.36 18.39
C ALA A 582 -12.61 -22.42 17.31
N TYR A 583 -11.98 -22.34 16.14
CA TYR A 583 -12.49 -21.59 14.99
C TYR A 583 -13.33 -22.49 14.07
N PRO A 584 -14.50 -22.05 13.55
CA PRO A 584 -15.09 -20.72 13.68
C PRO A 584 -16.04 -20.57 14.88
N ASP A 585 -16.12 -21.54 15.80
CA ASP A 585 -17.16 -21.56 16.84
C ASP A 585 -16.96 -20.50 17.95
N VAL A 586 -15.72 -20.04 18.17
CA VAL A 586 -15.32 -19.05 19.17
C VAL A 586 -14.62 -17.86 18.51
N LEU A 587 -15.22 -16.68 18.60
CA LEU A 587 -14.62 -15.42 18.17
C LEU A 587 -14.09 -14.67 19.39
N VAL A 588 -12.91 -14.09 19.28
CA VAL A 588 -12.26 -13.38 20.39
C VAL A 588 -12.45 -11.88 20.16
N ALA A 589 -13.41 -11.29 20.86
CA ALA A 589 -13.69 -9.86 20.79
C ALA A 589 -12.63 -9.02 21.54
N ARG A 590 -12.09 -9.58 22.63
CA ARG A 590 -11.06 -8.95 23.44
C ARG A 590 -10.19 -10.00 24.13
N ALA A 591 -8.88 -9.77 24.20
CA ALA A 591 -7.97 -10.57 25.00
C ALA A 591 -6.78 -9.73 25.47
N VAL A 592 -6.68 -9.46 26.77
CA VAL A 592 -5.60 -8.65 27.34
C VAL A 592 -5.08 -9.26 28.64
N SER A 593 -3.78 -9.13 28.84
CA SER A 593 -3.12 -9.45 30.09
C SER A 593 -2.43 -8.22 30.67
N ASP A 594 -2.39 -8.11 31.99
CA ASP A 594 -1.63 -7.10 32.74
C ASP A 594 -0.32 -7.68 33.32
N GLY A 595 0.09 -8.86 32.84
CA GLY A 595 1.27 -9.60 33.32
C GLY A 595 0.96 -10.65 34.39
N ALA A 596 -0.22 -10.63 35.01
CA ALA A 596 -0.64 -11.62 35.99
C ALA A 596 -2.02 -12.21 35.67
N ASP A 597 -2.95 -11.36 35.25
CA ASP A 597 -4.33 -11.69 34.96
C ASP A 597 -4.55 -11.80 33.45
N LEU A 598 -5.63 -12.47 33.05
CA LEU A 598 -6.10 -12.54 31.68
C LEU A 598 -7.58 -12.25 31.61
N SER A 599 -7.93 -11.20 30.87
CA SER A 599 -9.30 -10.78 30.60
C SER A 599 -9.68 -11.08 29.16
N LEU A 600 -10.75 -11.83 28.96
CA LEU A 600 -11.27 -12.22 27.64
C LEU A 600 -12.73 -11.80 27.48
N THR A 601 -13.09 -11.43 26.25
CA THR A 601 -14.49 -11.36 25.79
C THR A 601 -14.62 -12.25 24.54
N LEU A 602 -15.50 -13.25 24.62
CA LEU A 602 -15.69 -14.28 23.61
C LEU A 602 -17.13 -14.21 23.06
N ASP A 603 -17.26 -14.31 21.74
CA ASP A 603 -18.55 -14.36 21.03
C ASP A 603 -18.72 -15.73 20.35
N PRO A 604 -19.95 -16.29 20.30
CA PRO A 604 -20.22 -17.47 19.49
C PRO A 604 -20.10 -17.11 18.02
N GLY A 605 -19.29 -17.84 17.26
CA GLY A 605 -19.13 -17.56 15.84
C GLY A 605 -20.24 -18.13 14.96
N ARG A 606 -21.13 -18.95 15.52
CA ARG A 606 -22.34 -19.48 14.85
C ARG A 606 -23.59 -19.30 15.72
N PRO A 607 -24.77 -19.13 15.11
CA PRO A 607 -26.03 -19.08 15.86
C PRO A 607 -26.26 -20.37 16.67
N GLY A 608 -26.87 -20.24 17.85
CA GLY A 608 -27.26 -21.37 18.71
C GLY A 608 -26.36 -21.60 19.93
N GLY A 609 -25.18 -20.97 19.97
CA GLY A 609 -24.24 -21.09 21.09
C GLY A 609 -23.68 -22.50 21.23
N SER A 610 -22.51 -22.64 21.87
CA SER A 610 -21.95 -23.96 22.14
C SER A 610 -21.15 -23.98 23.43
N ARG A 611 -21.09 -25.18 24.03
CA ARG A 611 -20.05 -25.50 25.01
C ARG A 611 -18.78 -25.81 24.25
N THR A 612 -17.71 -25.13 24.61
CA THR A 612 -16.40 -25.27 23.96
C THR A 612 -15.28 -25.31 24.99
N HIS A 613 -14.07 -25.54 24.50
CA HIS A 613 -12.86 -25.46 25.30
C HIS A 613 -11.97 -24.34 24.81
N ILE A 614 -11.31 -23.70 25.76
CA ILE A 614 -10.21 -22.77 25.52
C ILE A 614 -8.96 -23.28 26.23
N GLU A 615 -7.79 -22.99 25.65
CA GLU A 615 -6.51 -23.25 26.28
C GLU A 615 -5.80 -21.94 26.58
N VAL A 616 -5.38 -21.78 27.83
CA VAL A 616 -4.58 -20.64 28.29
C VAL A 616 -3.16 -21.13 28.55
N ALA A 617 -2.18 -20.34 28.15
CA ALA A 617 -0.76 -20.60 28.36
C ALA A 617 -0.09 -19.42 29.07
N GLN A 618 1.21 -19.57 29.37
CA GLN A 618 2.01 -18.60 30.12
C GLN A 618 1.47 -18.33 31.53
N LEU A 619 0.76 -19.31 32.11
CA LEU A 619 0.42 -19.32 33.51
C LEU A 619 1.65 -19.72 34.33
N ARG A 620 1.68 -19.32 35.60
CA ARG A 620 2.74 -19.73 36.53
C ARG A 620 2.54 -21.21 36.89
N PRO A 621 3.49 -22.12 36.58
CA PRO A 621 3.30 -23.55 36.82
C PRO A 621 2.95 -23.87 38.27
N GLY A 622 1.95 -24.73 38.48
CA GLY A 622 1.49 -25.17 39.81
C GLY A 622 0.68 -24.13 40.60
N VAL A 623 0.48 -22.91 40.06
CA VAL A 623 -0.35 -21.88 40.70
C VAL A 623 -1.83 -22.13 40.40
N ARG A 624 -2.69 -21.90 41.39
CA ARG A 624 -4.15 -21.89 41.23
C ARG A 624 -4.62 -20.54 40.73
N TYR A 625 -5.50 -20.53 39.75
CA TYR A 625 -6.16 -19.36 39.19
C TYR A 625 -7.66 -19.46 39.39
N SER A 626 -8.30 -18.38 39.83
CA SER A 626 -9.76 -18.25 39.74
C SER A 626 -10.14 -18.04 38.28
N ALA A 627 -11.13 -18.78 37.77
CA ALA A 627 -11.52 -18.78 36.35
C ALA A 627 -13.00 -18.38 36.19
N ALA A 628 -13.28 -17.09 36.44
CA ALA A 628 -14.63 -16.55 36.34
C ALA A 628 -15.13 -16.57 34.87
N GLY A 629 -16.40 -16.93 34.67
CA GLY A 629 -16.99 -17.05 33.33
C GLY A 629 -16.73 -18.40 32.64
N THR A 630 -16.09 -19.34 33.32
CA THR A 630 -15.92 -20.74 32.87
C THR A 630 -16.75 -21.69 33.73
N LEU A 631 -16.86 -22.97 33.33
CA LEU A 631 -17.53 -23.98 34.16
C LEU A 631 -16.73 -24.34 35.40
N GLU A 632 -15.40 -24.31 35.29
CA GLU A 632 -14.49 -24.55 36.40
C GLU A 632 -14.28 -23.25 37.18
N PRO A 633 -14.68 -23.13 38.46
CA PRO A 633 -14.48 -21.87 39.21
C PRO A 633 -12.99 -21.55 39.44
N ASP A 634 -12.15 -22.58 39.44
CA ASP A 634 -10.70 -22.49 39.60
C ASP A 634 -10.01 -23.52 38.71
N VAL A 635 -8.78 -23.22 38.30
CA VAL A 635 -7.90 -24.14 37.58
C VAL A 635 -6.48 -24.06 38.13
N VAL A 636 -5.74 -25.17 38.10
CA VAL A 636 -4.31 -25.20 38.46
C VAL A 636 -3.51 -25.33 37.17
N ALA A 637 -2.57 -24.41 36.96
CA ALA A 637 -1.66 -24.47 35.82
C ALA A 637 -0.76 -25.70 35.91
N ASP A 638 -0.60 -26.42 34.80
CA ASP A 638 0.26 -27.59 34.73
C ASP A 638 1.76 -27.22 34.74
N ALA A 639 2.62 -28.22 34.56
CA ALA A 639 4.07 -28.04 34.56
C ALA A 639 4.59 -27.18 33.38
N ALA A 640 3.83 -27.09 32.28
CA ALA A 640 4.15 -26.25 31.14
C ALA A 640 3.57 -24.82 31.27
N GLY A 641 2.83 -24.54 32.35
CA GLY A 641 2.13 -23.26 32.52
C GLY A 641 0.89 -23.17 31.64
N THR A 642 0.25 -24.29 31.34
CA THR A 642 -0.97 -24.37 30.56
C THR A 642 -2.18 -24.80 31.40
N ALA A 643 -3.37 -24.40 30.96
CA ALA A 643 -4.63 -24.81 31.55
C ALA A 643 -5.73 -24.87 30.48
N ARG A 644 -6.56 -25.91 30.55
CA ARG A 644 -7.73 -26.06 29.69
C ARG A 644 -8.99 -25.77 30.51
N LEU A 645 -9.86 -24.93 29.95
CA LEU A 645 -11.10 -24.49 30.58
C LEU A 645 -12.28 -24.79 29.66
N THR A 646 -13.45 -24.98 30.25
CA THR A 646 -14.69 -25.19 29.53
C THR A 646 -15.56 -23.94 29.65
N VAL A 647 -16.06 -23.44 28.52
CA VAL A 647 -16.88 -22.22 28.47
C VAL A 647 -18.19 -22.51 27.77
N ASP A 648 -19.30 -22.08 28.36
CA ASP A 648 -20.60 -22.04 27.70
C ASP A 648 -20.75 -20.68 27.00
N LEU A 649 -20.95 -20.66 25.68
CA LEU A 649 -21.09 -19.44 24.88
C LEU A 649 -22.53 -19.25 24.35
N PRO A 650 -23.52 -18.90 25.20
CA PRO A 650 -24.87 -18.58 24.74
C PRO A 650 -24.96 -17.24 24.00
N GLY A 651 -23.92 -16.41 24.11
CA GLY A 651 -23.78 -15.07 23.55
C GLY A 651 -22.40 -14.51 23.93
N ARG A 652 -22.25 -13.17 23.86
CA ARG A 652 -21.04 -12.49 24.31
C ARG A 652 -20.76 -12.79 25.78
N THR A 653 -19.62 -13.43 26.04
CA THR A 653 -19.26 -14.01 27.33
C THR A 653 -17.92 -13.47 27.80
N ARG A 654 -17.85 -13.01 29.04
CA ARG A 654 -16.60 -12.53 29.66
C ARG A 654 -15.96 -13.64 30.47
N VAL A 655 -14.67 -13.84 30.29
CA VAL A 655 -13.86 -14.79 31.05
C VAL A 655 -12.71 -14.01 31.70
N HIS A 656 -12.46 -14.28 32.99
CA HIS A 656 -11.38 -13.66 33.75
C HIS A 656 -10.58 -14.70 34.51
N LEU A 657 -9.27 -14.74 34.27
CA LEU A 657 -8.32 -15.53 35.03
C LEU A 657 -7.46 -14.60 35.89
N ALA A 658 -7.40 -14.89 37.18
CA ALA A 658 -6.52 -14.21 38.13
C ALA A 658 -5.87 -15.23 39.07
N PRO A 659 -4.60 -15.05 39.47
CA PRO A 659 -3.95 -15.94 40.43
C PRO A 659 -4.69 -15.85 41.76
N GLY A 660 -5.07 -17.01 42.32
CA GLY A 660 -5.69 -17.07 43.64
C GLY A 660 -4.71 -16.56 44.69
N GLY A 661 -5.17 -15.64 45.56
CA GLY A 661 -4.39 -15.22 46.72
C GLY A 661 -4.02 -16.45 47.57
N VAL A 662 -2.73 -16.62 47.84
CA VAL A 662 -2.19 -17.70 48.69
C VAL A 662 -2.73 -17.58 50.10
#